data_AF-A0A9P1HXW9-F1
#
_entry.id   AF-A0A9P1HXW9-F1
#
_cell.length_a   1.000
_cell.length_b   1.000
_cell.length_c   1.000
_cell.angle_alpha   90.00
_cell.angle_beta   90.00
_cell.angle_gamma   90.00
#
_symmetry.space_group_name_H-M   'P 1'
#
loop_
_entity.id
_entity.type
_entity.pdbx_description
1 polymer ?
#
loop_
_entity_poly.entity_id
_entity_poly.type
_entity_poly.pdbx_seq_one_letter_code
_entity_poly.pdbx_strand_id
1 'polypeptide(L)'
;MNLTDQAVETVTQTQRTKPPLLHHDSSGEAAGSLYSFETDSRFIEKQFLLSCERGDIGSVRKLLSEAVPGFTINCVDPLGRNALLIAIENENIEMIELLLDNNIETGDAILYAIGEENVEAVEILVHHLEKIDKFDPENQGVEINEHSAFTPDITPIILAAHKDNYECIKLFLDRKGVVPHPHDVRCCCPECELAREEDSLRLSRSRINAYRALASPSLICLSAKDPILYAFELSYELRRLSYIENEFRSEYQELSQKCQKFSVNMLDQVRGSKELEIVLNHTTSAWEEVKSRGSPTTEQLSRLKLAIKLRQKRFVAHPNCQQLLAGIWYEGLPGFRNRNIIFKCLLIFLVSLSFPLLSLVYLIAPQSAISSFTKKPFIKFLCHSASYIFFLFLIILASQRIDLIDNMFTGESEFDRKERRGTTPTPVEMAIMVWVFGLIWVEIKQLWDCGLHDYCYNLWNILDFITNSLYLCTAALRFVAYYQVQAELRNPSRRHWPQIVRRDWDAFDPTLLSECVFATANIFSSLKLVHIFTVNPHLGPLKISLGRMVIDILKFFLVYALVLFAFACGLNQLMWYYSSMRQTECEQYRIWLNAPKEIARPANWESFRESCDIKYKACSSIYHTSETLFWAMFGLVDLSHFTLKEPHFLTEWTGKTIFGSYSCCAIIVLLNMLIAMMSNSYQYISNQADVEWKFARSKLFIEYFDDTATLPPPFNIIPSPKSFYYGIKWLCDRYCKCSKAIQAGKQRSMRNQRILREVNDRENNYRFVTRNLVKRYIAQMQRVKQQSEGVSEDDVNEIKQDISAFRYELLGVLRNNGFNTGHTDMNQKTYSRNKKRSAMAERRLKKGLPEFNIPVPESFQTTATRRTSTVPLNNHIEAKASPIKFSTLNWKKLKKKVSFKYPNRQLMEQKNAKKKSMSFDCQAGPLPSTFLTHLPNDTNHNLNKYRRNTTVSGTTVSDFGSKNETKSDTVIQLDTDDLL
;
A
#
# COMPACT_ATOMS: atom_id res chain seq x y z
N MET A 1 -16.42 -43.91 45.85
CA MET A 1 -15.20 -44.46 45.25
C MET A 1 -14.24 -43.28 45.13
N ASN A 2 -13.43 -42.96 46.13
CA ASN A 2 -12.43 -43.77 46.85
C ASN A 2 -11.14 -43.94 46.05
N LEU A 3 -10.10 -43.26 46.55
CA LEU A 3 -8.76 -43.79 46.86
C LEU A 3 -7.83 -44.12 45.66
N THR A 4 -6.50 -43.91 45.72
CA THR A 4 -5.63 -43.54 46.88
C THR A 4 -4.35 -42.82 46.38
N ASP A 5 -3.91 -41.81 47.13
CA ASP A 5 -2.52 -41.53 47.61
C ASP A 5 -1.30 -41.52 46.65
N GLN A 6 -0.58 -40.37 46.53
CA GLN A 6 0.66 -39.97 47.27
C GLN A 6 1.96 -40.32 46.49
N ALA A 7 3.11 -39.65 46.58
CA ALA A 7 3.64 -38.48 47.32
C ALA A 7 4.62 -37.70 46.35
N VAL A 8 5.60 -36.82 46.64
CA VAL A 8 6.18 -35.94 47.71
C VAL A 8 7.27 -35.11 46.97
N GLU A 9 7.84 -33.95 47.33
CA GLU A 9 7.52 -32.68 48.01
C GLU A 9 8.69 -31.70 47.61
N THR A 10 8.86 -30.42 47.96
CA THR A 10 8.30 -29.49 48.97
C THR A 10 8.53 -28.04 48.48
N VAL A 11 7.63 -27.07 48.76
CA VAL A 11 7.99 -25.64 48.96
C VAL A 11 7.11 -25.07 50.08
N THR A 12 7.71 -24.29 50.98
CA THR A 12 7.09 -23.86 52.24
C THR A 12 6.21 -22.61 52.11
N GLN A 13 5.01 -22.65 52.70
CA GLN A 13 4.25 -21.46 53.08
C GLN A 13 4.41 -21.20 54.59
N THR A 14 4.48 -19.93 54.99
CA THR A 14 4.28 -19.50 56.39
C THR A 14 2.99 -18.68 56.49
N GLN A 15 2.02 -19.20 57.22
CA GLN A 15 0.75 -18.52 57.48
C GLN A 15 0.90 -17.44 58.56
N ARG A 16 0.10 -16.37 58.49
CA ARG A 16 -0.24 -15.55 59.66
C ARG A 16 -1.74 -15.62 59.93
N THR A 17 -2.08 -16.01 61.16
CA THR A 17 -3.45 -16.18 61.65
C THR A 17 -4.03 -14.85 62.15
N LYS A 18 -5.38 -14.75 62.16
CA LYS A 18 -6.10 -13.63 62.76
C LYS A 18 -6.17 -13.77 64.30
N PRO A 19 -6.03 -12.69 65.07
CA PRO A 19 -6.56 -12.61 66.44
C PRO A 19 -8.07 -12.27 66.47
N PRO A 20 -8.77 -12.47 67.59
CA PRO A 20 -10.22 -12.26 67.72
C PRO A 20 -10.62 -10.86 68.22
N LEU A 21 -11.93 -10.57 68.18
CA LEU A 21 -12.57 -9.42 68.83
C LEU A 21 -12.73 -9.65 70.34
N LEU A 22 -12.49 -8.61 71.14
CA LEU A 22 -13.03 -8.44 72.50
C LEU A 22 -13.13 -6.94 72.85
N HIS A 23 -13.97 -6.60 73.84
CA HIS A 23 -14.40 -5.25 74.19
C HIS A 23 -13.70 -4.71 75.46
N HIS A 24 -13.46 -3.39 75.50
CA HIS A 24 -13.12 -2.56 76.69
C HIS A 24 -11.81 -2.95 77.46
N ASP A 25 -11.03 -2.04 78.05
CA ASP A 25 -11.20 -0.59 78.26
C ASP A 25 -9.84 0.16 78.29
N SER A 26 -9.90 1.51 78.23
CA SER A 26 -8.86 2.47 78.68
C SER A 26 -7.39 2.30 78.24
N SER A 27 -6.94 3.08 77.24
CA SER A 27 -5.62 3.77 77.21
C SER A 27 -5.48 4.65 75.96
N GLY A 28 -5.48 5.98 76.13
CA GLY A 28 -5.61 6.94 75.02
C GLY A 28 -4.32 7.39 74.32
N GLU A 29 -3.14 6.92 74.75
CA GLU A 29 -1.86 7.56 74.41
C GLU A 29 -1.02 6.79 73.36
N ALA A 30 -1.26 5.48 73.18
CA ALA A 30 -0.45 4.65 72.28
C ALA A 30 -0.69 4.90 70.78
N ALA A 31 -1.82 5.52 70.40
CA ALA A 31 -2.16 5.78 69.00
C ALA A 31 -1.38 6.98 68.39
N GLY A 32 -0.90 7.90 69.22
CA GLY A 32 -0.25 9.13 68.76
C GLY A 32 1.15 8.91 68.16
N SER A 33 1.93 8.00 68.72
CA SER A 33 3.31 7.75 68.30
C SER A 33 3.41 7.01 66.96
N LEU A 34 2.50 6.07 66.67
CA LEU A 34 2.49 5.37 65.39
C LEU A 34 2.18 6.33 64.24
N TYR A 35 1.22 7.24 64.44
CA TYR A 35 0.90 8.30 63.49
C TYR A 35 2.05 9.32 63.33
N SER A 36 2.77 9.68 64.41
CA SER A 36 3.87 10.65 64.30
C SER A 36 5.03 10.08 63.46
N PHE A 37 5.41 8.81 63.67
CA PHE A 37 6.45 8.15 62.89
C PHE A 37 6.11 8.06 61.39
N GLU A 38 4.85 7.79 61.02
CA GLU A 38 4.43 7.84 59.60
C GLU A 38 4.50 9.26 59.00
N THR A 39 4.16 10.30 59.78
CA THR A 39 4.28 11.68 59.30
C THR A 39 5.73 12.16 59.17
N ASP A 40 6.61 11.73 60.07
CA ASP A 40 8.03 12.10 60.05
C ASP A 40 8.78 11.38 58.92
N SER A 41 8.54 10.09 58.69
CA SER A 41 9.13 9.38 57.53
C SER A 41 8.70 10.03 56.21
N ARG A 42 7.39 10.29 56.02
CA ARG A 42 6.89 10.99 54.83
C ARG A 42 7.44 12.41 54.67
N PHE A 43 7.90 13.06 55.74
CA PHE A 43 8.59 14.35 55.64
C PHE A 43 10.05 14.18 55.17
N ILE A 44 10.75 13.15 55.65
CA ILE A 44 12.11 12.79 55.23
C ILE A 44 12.14 12.37 53.76
N GLU A 45 11.22 11.50 53.32
CA GLU A 45 11.09 11.09 51.92
C GLU A 45 10.85 12.28 50.97
N LYS A 46 9.99 13.23 51.38
CA LYS A 46 9.77 14.48 50.65
C LYS A 46 11.00 15.38 50.60
N GLN A 47 11.79 15.43 51.68
CA GLN A 47 13.03 16.19 51.73
C GLN A 47 14.12 15.55 50.86
N PHE A 48 14.21 14.22 50.83
CA PHE A 48 15.08 13.45 49.94
C PHE A 48 14.75 13.71 48.47
N LEU A 49 13.49 13.51 48.05
CA LEU A 49 13.04 13.78 46.67
C LEU A 49 13.26 15.25 46.27
N LEU A 50 13.04 16.20 47.18
CA LEU A 50 13.28 17.63 46.96
C LEU A 50 14.78 17.97 46.84
N SER A 51 15.67 17.25 47.52
CA SER A 51 17.13 17.39 47.36
C SER A 51 17.62 16.76 46.04
N CYS A 52 17.01 15.65 45.59
CA CYS A 52 17.23 15.10 44.25
C CYS A 52 16.77 16.08 43.14
N GLU A 53 15.58 16.68 43.25
CA GLU A 53 15.06 17.71 42.32
C GLU A 53 15.93 19.00 42.29
N ARG A 54 16.83 19.17 43.26
CA ARG A 54 17.74 20.33 43.37
C ARG A 54 19.19 20.02 43.00
N GLY A 55 19.53 18.75 42.72
CA GLY A 55 20.91 18.31 42.52
C GLY A 55 21.81 18.43 43.76
N ASP A 56 21.25 18.40 44.97
CA ASP A 56 22.04 18.52 46.22
C ASP A 56 22.61 17.16 46.64
N ILE A 57 23.66 16.74 45.92
CA ILE A 57 24.40 15.48 46.15
C ILE A 57 24.93 15.40 47.60
N GLY A 58 25.32 16.53 48.20
CA GLY A 58 25.83 16.59 49.56
C GLY A 58 24.78 16.25 50.62
N SER A 59 23.55 16.73 50.46
CA SER A 59 22.43 16.35 51.34
C SER A 59 21.90 14.94 51.05
N VAL A 60 21.81 14.53 49.77
CA VAL A 60 21.34 13.18 49.41
C VAL A 60 22.30 12.09 49.93
N ARG A 61 23.63 12.29 49.78
CA ARG A 61 24.64 11.37 50.31
C ARG A 61 24.53 11.20 51.83
N LYS A 62 24.19 12.27 52.57
CA LYS A 62 23.95 12.21 54.02
C LYS A 62 22.71 11.41 54.35
N LEU A 63 21.56 11.74 53.74
CA LEU A 63 20.28 11.06 53.98
C LEU A 63 20.33 9.56 53.66
N LEU A 64 21.18 9.12 52.72
CA LEU A 64 21.42 7.70 52.44
C LEU A 64 22.40 7.03 53.43
N SER A 65 23.36 7.77 53.99
CA SER A 65 24.27 7.26 55.03
C SER A 65 23.67 7.25 56.44
N GLU A 66 22.76 8.18 56.72
CA GLU A 66 22.02 8.32 57.97
C GLU A 66 20.75 7.47 57.87
N ALA A 67 20.89 6.14 58.00
CA ALA A 67 19.80 5.17 57.81
C ALA A 67 18.68 5.30 58.86
N VAL A 68 17.75 6.24 58.65
CA VAL A 68 16.60 6.49 59.54
C VAL A 68 15.61 5.31 59.49
N PRO A 69 15.18 4.74 60.63
CA PRO A 69 14.19 3.66 60.64
C PRO A 69 12.85 4.15 60.07
N GLY A 70 12.43 3.55 58.95
CA GLY A 70 11.18 3.85 58.27
C GLY A 70 11.30 4.66 56.97
N PHE A 71 12.50 5.13 56.60
CA PHE A 71 12.76 5.78 55.30
C PHE A 71 12.84 4.74 54.16
N THR A 72 12.18 5.00 53.02
CA THR A 72 12.29 4.16 51.82
C THR A 72 12.97 4.90 50.66
N ILE A 73 14.00 4.26 50.06
CA ILE A 73 14.77 4.84 48.94
C ILE A 73 13.90 4.91 47.67
N ASN A 74 13.01 3.93 47.46
CA ASN A 74 12.10 3.86 46.31
C ASN A 74 10.81 4.70 46.52
N CYS A 75 10.85 5.76 47.33
CA CYS A 75 9.71 6.64 47.54
C CYS A 75 9.35 7.43 46.26
N VAL A 76 8.06 7.72 46.08
CA VAL A 76 7.54 8.38 44.86
C VAL A 76 6.88 9.73 45.13
N ASP A 77 7.15 10.70 44.26
CA ASP A 77 6.38 11.95 44.12
C ASP A 77 4.90 11.61 43.82
N PRO A 78 3.91 12.42 44.25
CA PRO A 78 2.53 12.41 43.74
C PRO A 78 2.29 12.39 42.21
N LEU A 79 3.33 12.29 41.38
CA LEU A 79 3.27 12.03 39.93
C LEU A 79 3.76 10.60 39.56
N GLY A 80 4.07 9.74 40.53
CA GLY A 80 4.65 8.41 40.32
C GLY A 80 6.18 8.39 40.16
N ARG A 81 6.84 9.55 40.16
CA ARG A 81 8.29 9.65 39.90
C ARG A 81 9.13 9.20 41.10
N ASN A 82 9.96 8.18 40.92
CA ASN A 82 11.01 7.76 41.86
C ASN A 82 12.24 8.71 41.78
N ALA A 83 13.08 8.75 42.82
CA ALA A 83 14.27 9.61 42.89
C ALA A 83 15.23 9.43 41.69
N LEU A 84 15.41 8.21 41.19
CA LEU A 84 16.21 7.92 40.00
C LEU A 84 15.61 8.54 38.73
N LEU A 85 14.28 8.57 38.59
CA LEU A 85 13.63 9.24 37.46
C LEU A 85 13.84 10.75 37.52
N ILE A 86 13.75 11.35 38.71
CA ILE A 86 14.03 12.78 38.93
C ILE A 86 15.50 13.12 38.61
N ALA A 87 16.44 12.21 38.87
CA ALA A 87 17.83 12.41 38.48
C ALA A 87 18.04 12.34 36.95
N ILE A 88 17.28 11.48 36.26
CA ILE A 88 17.32 11.30 34.78
C ILE A 88 16.62 12.45 34.05
N GLU A 89 15.41 12.86 34.47
CA GLU A 89 14.69 14.02 33.92
C GLU A 89 15.47 15.34 34.03
N ASN A 90 16.47 15.38 34.93
CA ASN A 90 17.34 16.52 35.16
C ASN A 90 18.82 16.22 34.80
N GLU A 91 19.09 15.14 34.05
CA GLU A 91 20.41 14.74 33.51
C GLU A 91 21.59 14.68 34.52
N ASN A 92 21.32 14.45 35.80
CA ASN A 92 22.33 14.52 36.85
C ASN A 92 23.11 13.20 37.00
N ILE A 93 24.17 13.05 36.21
CA ILE A 93 25.02 11.85 36.13
C ILE A 93 25.55 11.42 37.50
N GLU A 94 26.14 12.32 38.28
CA GLU A 94 26.68 11.99 39.61
C GLU A 94 25.61 11.54 40.62
N MET A 95 24.39 12.11 40.53
CA MET A 95 23.25 11.67 41.34
C MET A 95 22.75 10.28 40.90
N ILE A 96 22.77 9.98 39.59
CA ILE A 96 22.43 8.66 39.04
C ILE A 96 23.40 7.61 39.57
N GLU A 97 24.71 7.82 39.45
CA GLU A 97 25.73 6.91 40.00
C GLU A 97 25.53 6.66 41.50
N LEU A 98 25.34 7.74 42.28
CA LEU A 98 25.18 7.66 43.73
C LEU A 98 23.91 6.90 44.15
N LEU A 99 22.79 7.06 43.44
CA LEU A 99 21.55 6.33 43.72
C LEU A 99 21.70 4.84 43.33
N LEU A 100 22.40 4.55 42.23
CA LEU A 100 22.64 3.19 41.76
C LEU A 100 23.60 2.41 42.68
N ASP A 101 24.67 3.02 43.20
CA ASP A 101 25.55 2.36 44.19
C ASP A 101 24.83 2.02 45.50
N ASN A 102 23.76 2.75 45.85
CA ASN A 102 22.86 2.44 46.96
C ASN A 102 21.75 1.42 46.59
N ASN A 103 21.82 0.79 45.41
CA ASN A 103 20.91 -0.24 44.91
C ASN A 103 19.42 0.18 44.84
N ILE A 104 19.16 1.43 44.43
CA ILE A 104 17.80 1.90 44.11
C ILE A 104 17.12 1.00 43.06
N GLU A 105 15.79 0.90 43.10
CA GLU A 105 15.07 0.12 42.10
C GLU A 105 15.08 0.79 40.72
N THR A 106 15.79 0.16 39.79
CA THR A 106 15.99 0.59 38.40
C THR A 106 14.72 0.55 37.53
N GLY A 107 13.61 0.01 38.05
CA GLY A 107 12.31 -0.25 37.42
C GLY A 107 12.15 0.32 36.00
N ASP A 108 11.61 1.53 35.91
CA ASP A 108 11.36 2.23 34.64
C ASP A 108 12.48 3.16 34.12
N ALA A 109 13.52 3.42 34.93
CA ALA A 109 14.64 4.35 34.66
C ALA A 109 15.25 4.35 33.24
N ILE A 110 15.90 3.27 32.78
CA ILE A 110 16.63 3.27 31.48
C ILE A 110 15.79 3.63 30.24
N LEU A 111 14.46 3.51 30.28
CA LEU A 111 13.60 3.90 29.15
C LEU A 111 13.08 5.34 29.25
N TYR A 112 13.02 5.92 30.46
CA TYR A 112 13.01 7.38 30.62
C TYR A 112 14.34 8.00 30.14
N ALA A 113 15.50 7.37 30.39
CA ALA A 113 16.78 7.87 29.90
C ALA A 113 16.90 7.84 28.36
N ILE A 114 16.40 6.79 27.71
CA ILE A 114 16.23 6.76 26.23
C ILE A 114 15.11 7.73 25.79
N GLY A 115 14.16 8.03 26.67
CA GLY A 115 13.14 9.07 26.54
C GLY A 115 13.76 10.45 26.35
N GLU A 116 14.64 10.87 27.24
CA GLU A 116 15.31 12.17 27.13
C GLU A 116 16.49 12.15 26.14
N GLU A 117 16.74 11.00 25.52
CA GLU A 117 17.80 10.73 24.52
C GLU A 117 19.24 10.82 25.09
N ASN A 118 19.40 10.89 26.42
CA ASN A 118 20.67 10.93 27.16
C ASN A 118 21.44 9.59 27.06
N VAL A 119 22.61 9.62 26.43
CA VAL A 119 23.41 8.40 26.14
C VAL A 119 24.20 7.92 27.36
N GLU A 120 24.74 8.84 28.18
CA GLU A 120 25.64 8.54 29.30
C GLU A 120 24.88 7.92 30.48
N ALA A 121 23.71 8.47 30.83
CA ALA A 121 22.80 7.86 31.79
C ALA A 121 22.37 6.44 31.36
N VAL A 122 22.15 6.22 30.06
CA VAL A 122 21.86 4.87 29.52
C VAL A 122 23.07 3.94 29.67
N GLU A 123 24.29 4.38 29.38
CA GLU A 123 25.49 3.54 29.53
C GLU A 123 25.74 3.11 30.97
N ILE A 124 25.65 4.04 31.93
CA ILE A 124 25.76 3.78 33.37
C ILE A 124 24.65 2.83 33.83
N LEU A 125 23.40 3.05 33.41
CA LEU A 125 22.28 2.20 33.76
C LEU A 125 22.44 0.77 33.20
N VAL A 126 22.89 0.59 31.96
CA VAL A 126 23.14 -0.78 31.45
C VAL A 126 24.30 -1.42 32.20
N HIS A 127 25.39 -0.71 32.50
CA HIS A 127 26.51 -1.27 33.25
C HIS A 127 26.10 -1.72 34.66
N HIS A 128 25.25 -0.96 35.33
CA HIS A 128 24.66 -1.35 36.61
C HIS A 128 23.69 -2.54 36.47
N LEU A 129 22.90 -2.63 35.40
CA LEU A 129 22.06 -3.79 35.11
C LEU A 129 22.87 -5.06 34.79
N GLU A 130 24.03 -4.93 34.15
CA GLU A 130 25.02 -6.01 33.97
C GLU A 130 25.59 -6.45 35.33
N LYS A 131 25.97 -5.50 36.19
CA LYS A 131 26.50 -5.75 37.56
C LYS A 131 25.53 -6.54 38.47
N ILE A 132 24.22 -6.49 38.21
CA ILE A 132 23.18 -7.27 38.94
C ILE A 132 22.65 -8.46 38.11
N ASP A 133 23.27 -8.78 36.97
CA ASP A 133 22.82 -9.77 35.99
C ASP A 133 21.34 -9.57 35.53
N LYS A 134 20.79 -8.35 35.60
CA LYS A 134 19.40 -8.08 35.21
C LYS A 134 19.20 -8.03 33.70
N PHE A 135 20.27 -7.88 32.91
CA PHE A 135 20.19 -7.68 31.47
C PHE A 135 20.03 -9.00 30.68
N ASP A 136 18.78 -9.38 30.37
CA ASP A 136 18.47 -10.44 29.39
C ASP A 136 18.43 -9.87 27.95
N PRO A 137 18.78 -10.62 26.88
CA PRO A 137 18.73 -10.10 25.50
C PRO A 137 17.32 -9.68 25.02
N GLU A 138 16.29 -10.34 25.54
CA GLU A 138 14.88 -10.11 25.19
C GLU A 138 14.29 -8.96 26.01
N ASN A 139 14.32 -9.08 27.35
CA ASN A 139 13.75 -8.09 28.26
C ASN A 139 14.60 -6.81 28.38
N GLN A 140 15.92 -6.93 28.27
CA GLN A 140 16.93 -5.88 28.42
C GLN A 140 16.92 -5.17 29.80
N GLY A 141 16.34 -5.82 30.82
CA GLY A 141 16.63 -5.64 32.25
C GLY A 141 15.79 -4.65 33.06
N VAL A 142 14.47 -4.64 32.85
CA VAL A 142 13.58 -3.52 33.18
C VAL A 142 12.18 -4.02 33.51
N GLU A 143 11.43 -3.54 34.53
CA GLU A 143 10.18 -4.23 35.00
C GLU A 143 8.83 -3.46 34.80
N ILE A 144 7.80 -4.06 34.14
CA ILE A 144 6.42 -3.52 34.04
C ILE A 144 5.75 -3.68 35.40
N ASN A 145 5.23 -2.59 35.95
CA ASN A 145 4.13 -2.63 36.92
C ASN A 145 2.89 -1.97 36.31
N GLU A 146 1.69 -2.24 36.81
CA GLU A 146 0.44 -1.68 36.25
C GLU A 146 0.35 -0.14 36.36
N HIS A 147 1.21 0.47 37.18
CA HIS A 147 1.36 1.92 37.34
C HIS A 147 2.41 2.54 36.39
N SER A 148 3.07 1.72 35.56
CA SER A 148 4.13 2.12 34.63
C SER A 148 3.56 2.26 33.21
N ALA A 149 3.89 3.34 32.51
CA ALA A 149 2.92 3.93 31.59
C ALA A 149 2.74 3.29 30.17
N PHE A 150 3.59 2.39 29.61
CA PHE A 150 3.34 1.76 28.27
C PHE A 150 2.77 0.37 28.41
N THR A 151 1.97 0.14 27.39
CA THR A 151 1.94 -1.09 26.61
C THR A 151 3.19 -1.99 26.80
N PRO A 152 3.00 -3.23 27.29
CA PRO A 152 4.08 -4.09 27.79
C PRO A 152 5.00 -4.74 26.73
N ASP A 153 4.94 -4.25 25.50
CA ASP A 153 5.61 -4.79 24.31
C ASP A 153 6.93 -4.11 23.94
N ILE A 154 7.33 -3.02 24.61
CA ILE A 154 8.37 -2.13 24.09
C ILE A 154 9.68 -2.25 24.87
N THR A 155 10.68 -2.82 24.24
CA THR A 155 12.04 -2.98 24.79
C THR A 155 12.90 -1.70 24.64
N PRO A 156 14.01 -1.56 25.40
CA PRO A 156 15.01 -0.49 25.25
C PRO A 156 15.41 -0.23 23.81
N ILE A 157 15.73 -1.28 23.05
CA ILE A 157 16.08 -1.17 21.63
C ILE A 157 14.91 -0.70 20.75
N ILE A 158 13.65 -1.06 21.05
CA ILE A 158 12.47 -0.59 20.31
C ILE A 158 12.29 0.92 20.53
N LEU A 159 12.36 1.43 21.76
CA LEU A 159 12.26 2.89 21.99
C LEU A 159 13.44 3.65 21.37
N ALA A 160 14.67 3.15 21.52
CA ALA A 160 15.84 3.81 20.94
C ALA A 160 15.70 3.94 19.41
N ALA A 161 15.12 2.93 18.75
CA ALA A 161 14.74 2.95 17.35
C ALA A 161 13.57 3.89 17.01
N HIS A 162 12.56 4.02 17.89
CA HIS A 162 11.48 5.02 17.72
C HIS A 162 12.01 6.46 17.81
N LYS A 163 12.99 6.72 18.68
CA LYS A 163 13.69 8.00 18.82
C LYS A 163 14.70 8.25 17.69
N ASP A 164 15.16 7.18 17.01
CA ASP A 164 16.22 7.20 15.98
C ASP A 164 17.60 7.61 16.53
N ASN A 165 17.86 7.37 17.83
CA ASN A 165 19.16 7.67 18.44
C ASN A 165 20.17 6.56 18.11
N TYR A 166 21.02 6.83 17.12
CA TYR A 166 22.09 5.96 16.64
C TYR A 166 23.00 5.40 17.76
N GLU A 167 23.27 6.17 18.81
CA GLU A 167 24.28 5.83 19.81
C GLU A 167 23.70 4.86 20.86
N CYS A 168 22.49 5.12 21.36
CA CYS A 168 21.74 4.15 22.16
C CYS A 168 21.49 2.84 21.38
N ILE A 169 21.08 2.91 20.11
CA ILE A 169 20.84 1.69 19.30
C ILE A 169 22.13 0.87 19.14
N LYS A 170 23.27 1.52 18.86
CA LYS A 170 24.57 0.85 18.78
C LYS A 170 24.92 0.19 20.12
N LEU A 171 24.73 0.89 21.24
CA LEU A 171 25.03 0.41 22.59
C LEU A 171 24.25 -0.87 22.94
N PHE A 172 22.99 -0.99 22.52
CA PHE A 172 22.19 -2.22 22.69
C PHE A 172 22.60 -3.32 21.71
N LEU A 173 22.92 -3.00 20.45
CA LEU A 173 23.35 -3.99 19.45
C LEU A 173 24.72 -4.61 19.78
N ASP A 174 25.68 -3.82 20.26
CA ASP A 174 26.99 -4.32 20.72
C ASP A 174 26.82 -5.30 21.91
N ARG A 175 25.76 -5.12 22.71
CA ARG A 175 25.33 -6.01 23.80
C ARG A 175 24.34 -7.12 23.38
N LYS A 176 24.18 -7.36 22.07
CA LYS A 176 23.28 -8.39 21.48
C LYS A 176 21.78 -8.22 21.77
N GLY A 177 21.31 -7.01 22.07
CA GLY A 177 19.88 -6.71 22.13
C GLY A 177 19.19 -6.94 20.78
N VAL A 178 18.06 -7.62 20.77
CA VAL A 178 17.31 -8.00 19.55
C VAL A 178 15.97 -7.27 19.48
N VAL A 179 15.54 -6.88 18.28
CA VAL A 179 14.15 -6.50 18.00
C VAL A 179 13.43 -7.74 17.46
N PRO A 180 12.31 -8.19 18.06
CA PRO A 180 11.56 -9.32 17.52
C PRO A 180 10.98 -8.96 16.14
N HIS A 181 11.13 -9.87 15.18
CA HIS A 181 10.44 -9.75 13.90
C HIS A 181 8.98 -10.21 14.07
N PRO A 182 7.98 -9.33 13.85
CA PRO A 182 6.58 -9.70 14.04
C PRO A 182 6.13 -10.78 13.04
N HIS A 183 5.29 -11.71 13.50
CA HIS A 183 4.64 -12.67 12.63
C HIS A 183 3.59 -11.99 11.72
N ASP A 184 3.37 -12.57 10.53
CA ASP A 184 2.36 -12.10 9.57
C ASP A 184 0.97 -12.08 10.22
N VAL A 185 0.11 -11.16 9.80
CA VAL A 185 -1.21 -10.89 10.40
C VAL A 185 -2.12 -12.14 10.38
N ARG A 186 -1.88 -13.04 9.43
CA ARG A 186 -2.62 -14.30 9.23
C ARG A 186 -1.90 -15.52 9.81
N CYS A 187 -0.96 -15.34 10.75
CA CYS A 187 -0.28 -16.44 11.40
C CYS A 187 -1.20 -17.15 12.42
N CYS A 188 -1.23 -18.48 12.38
CA CYS A 188 -1.93 -19.34 13.33
C CYS A 188 -0.92 -20.22 14.11
N CYS A 189 0.14 -19.61 14.66
CA CYS A 189 0.96 -20.28 15.66
C CYS A 189 0.30 -20.11 17.05
N PRO A 190 0.45 -21.09 17.98
CA PRO A 190 -0.25 -21.07 19.26
C PRO A 190 0.02 -19.80 20.07
N GLU A 191 1.23 -19.24 19.99
CA GLU A 191 1.61 -17.97 20.62
C GLU A 191 0.75 -16.79 20.12
N CYS A 192 0.51 -16.69 18.82
CA CYS A 192 -0.31 -15.62 18.23
C CYS A 192 -1.81 -15.87 18.41
N GLU A 193 -2.25 -17.12 18.57
CA GLU A 193 -3.65 -17.42 18.86
C GLU A 193 -3.98 -17.12 20.33
N LEU A 194 -3.13 -17.54 21.28
CA LEU A 194 -3.23 -17.18 22.70
C LEU A 194 -3.16 -15.66 22.90
N ALA A 195 -2.17 -14.97 22.32
CA ALA A 195 -2.06 -13.51 22.44
C ALA A 195 -3.25 -12.75 21.82
N ARG A 196 -3.95 -13.35 20.84
CA ARG A 196 -5.18 -12.79 20.25
C ARG A 196 -6.41 -13.03 21.11
N GLU A 197 -6.47 -14.16 21.82
CA GLU A 197 -7.53 -14.49 22.79
C GLU A 197 -7.37 -13.70 24.11
N GLU A 198 -6.14 -13.43 24.54
CA GLU A 198 -5.85 -12.57 25.70
C GLU A 198 -6.13 -11.08 25.41
N ASP A 199 -5.46 -10.49 24.41
CA ASP A 199 -5.67 -9.09 24.03
C ASP A 199 -5.22 -8.80 22.58
N SER A 200 -6.19 -8.86 21.65
CA SER A 200 -5.99 -8.50 20.25
C SER A 200 -5.47 -7.07 20.01
N LEU A 201 -5.78 -6.12 20.90
CA LEU A 201 -5.33 -4.73 20.78
C LEU A 201 -3.85 -4.62 21.16
N ARG A 202 -3.42 -5.22 22.28
CA ARG A 202 -1.98 -5.33 22.63
C ARG A 202 -1.19 -6.04 21.55
N LEU A 203 -1.72 -7.13 20.96
CA LEU A 203 -1.07 -7.83 19.85
C LEU A 203 -0.87 -6.90 18.62
N SER A 204 -1.90 -6.13 18.23
CA SER A 204 -1.77 -5.15 17.14
C SER A 204 -0.80 -4.01 17.46
N ARG A 205 -0.80 -3.53 18.71
CA ARG A 205 0.06 -2.44 19.18
C ARG A 205 1.52 -2.85 19.21
N SER A 206 1.80 -4.06 19.73
CA SER A 206 3.12 -4.71 19.66
C SER A 206 3.63 -4.84 18.22
N ARG A 207 2.79 -5.36 17.31
CA ARG A 207 3.13 -5.48 15.89
C ARG A 207 3.56 -4.14 15.29
N ILE A 208 2.79 -3.07 15.48
CA ILE A 208 3.13 -1.77 14.90
C ILE A 208 4.32 -1.09 15.60
N ASN A 209 4.52 -1.29 16.90
CA ASN A 209 5.69 -0.80 17.62
C ASN A 209 6.99 -1.49 17.19
N ALA A 210 6.97 -2.82 16.95
CA ALA A 210 8.08 -3.54 16.36
C ALA A 210 8.38 -3.04 14.92
N TYR A 211 7.37 -2.91 14.07
CA TYR A 211 7.55 -2.33 12.72
C TYR A 211 8.06 -0.88 12.74
N ARG A 212 7.64 -0.05 13.70
CA ARG A 212 8.13 1.33 13.89
C ARG A 212 9.62 1.36 14.24
N ALA A 213 10.10 0.40 15.03
CA ALA A 213 11.53 0.23 15.32
C ALA A 213 12.31 -0.28 14.09
N LEU A 214 11.84 -1.35 13.45
CA LEU A 214 12.45 -1.93 12.24
C LEU A 214 12.53 -0.94 11.06
N ALA A 215 11.62 0.04 11.01
CA ALA A 215 11.59 1.12 10.02
C ALA A 215 12.54 2.30 10.31
N SER A 216 13.34 2.26 11.38
CA SER A 216 14.26 3.34 11.75
C SER A 216 15.57 3.32 10.93
N PRO A 217 15.93 4.42 10.21
CA PRO A 217 17.22 4.60 9.55
C PRO A 217 18.43 4.14 10.35
N SER A 218 18.52 4.49 11.64
CA SER A 218 19.67 4.15 12.47
C SER A 218 19.81 2.64 12.70
N LEU A 219 18.72 1.94 13.02
CA LEU A 219 18.73 0.48 13.18
C LEU A 219 19.02 -0.21 11.85
N ILE A 220 18.43 0.25 10.73
CA ILE A 220 18.68 -0.31 9.39
C ILE A 220 20.16 -0.16 9.01
N CYS A 221 20.78 0.98 9.29
CA CYS A 221 22.21 1.22 9.01
C CYS A 221 23.18 0.37 9.85
N LEU A 222 22.77 -0.07 11.04
CA LEU A 222 23.60 -0.89 11.94
C LEU A 222 23.39 -2.40 11.77
N SER A 223 22.15 -2.84 11.49
CA SER A 223 21.77 -4.26 11.44
C SER A 223 21.76 -4.87 10.03
N ALA A 224 21.41 -4.11 8.99
CA ALA A 224 21.17 -4.68 7.65
C ALA A 224 22.46 -4.82 6.82
N LYS A 225 22.69 -6.03 6.28
CA LYS A 225 23.80 -6.32 5.34
C LYS A 225 23.68 -5.54 4.04
N ASP A 226 22.44 -5.33 3.56
CA ASP A 226 22.07 -4.49 2.43
C ASP A 226 20.91 -3.59 2.87
N PRO A 227 21.19 -2.36 3.35
CA PRO A 227 20.17 -1.48 3.90
C PRO A 227 19.20 -0.95 2.81
N ILE A 228 19.61 -0.96 1.55
CA ILE A 228 18.76 -0.50 0.43
C ILE A 228 17.73 -1.58 0.08
N LEU A 229 18.14 -2.85 0.02
CA LEU A 229 17.23 -3.98 -0.20
C LEU A 229 16.24 -4.10 0.96
N TYR A 230 16.73 -4.12 2.20
CA TYR A 230 15.88 -4.24 3.39
C TYR A 230 14.81 -3.14 3.45
N ALA A 231 15.20 -1.88 3.19
CA ALA A 231 14.24 -0.77 3.14
C ALA A 231 13.25 -0.87 1.97
N PHE A 232 13.59 -1.50 0.84
CA PHE A 232 12.65 -1.75 -0.26
C PHE A 232 11.63 -2.85 0.07
N GLU A 233 12.08 -3.91 0.72
CA GLU A 233 11.25 -5.06 1.13
C GLU A 233 10.30 -4.65 2.25
N LEU A 234 10.83 -4.07 3.34
CA LEU A 234 10.05 -3.55 4.46
C LEU A 234 9.04 -2.47 4.01
N SER A 235 9.41 -1.54 3.12
CA SER A 235 8.46 -0.54 2.61
C SER A 235 7.45 -1.08 1.60
N TYR A 236 7.60 -2.31 1.12
CA TYR A 236 6.57 -3.04 0.38
C TYR A 236 5.64 -3.79 1.35
N GLU A 237 6.21 -4.46 2.35
CA GLU A 237 5.50 -5.18 3.42
C GLU A 237 4.58 -4.25 4.24
N LEU A 238 5.11 -3.16 4.81
CA LEU A 238 4.33 -2.13 5.52
C LEU A 238 3.18 -1.58 4.67
N ARG A 239 3.37 -1.51 3.35
CA ARG A 239 2.36 -1.05 2.41
C ARG A 239 1.26 -2.11 2.20
N ARG A 240 1.64 -3.38 2.09
CA ARG A 240 0.72 -4.54 2.09
C ARG A 240 -0.13 -4.56 3.36
N LEU A 241 0.50 -4.38 4.52
CA LEU A 241 -0.17 -4.32 5.83
C LEU A 241 -1.19 -3.18 5.91
N SER A 242 -0.91 -2.00 5.33
CA SER A 242 -1.88 -0.89 5.26
C SER A 242 -3.15 -1.15 4.41
N TYR A 243 -3.23 -2.29 3.71
CA TYR A 243 -4.44 -2.78 3.04
C TYR A 243 -5.09 -3.98 3.76
N ILE A 244 -4.46 -4.50 4.82
CA ILE A 244 -4.95 -5.64 5.62
C ILE A 244 -5.48 -5.14 6.97
N GLU A 245 -4.73 -4.28 7.65
CA GLU A 245 -5.12 -3.58 8.87
C GLU A 245 -5.52 -2.15 8.48
N ASN A 246 -6.82 -1.86 8.46
CA ASN A 246 -7.35 -0.57 8.01
C ASN A 246 -7.30 0.49 9.11
N GLU A 247 -7.30 0.04 10.37
CA GLU A 247 -7.32 0.82 11.60
C GLU A 247 -6.03 1.66 11.73
N PHE A 248 -4.88 1.04 11.46
CA PHE A 248 -3.55 1.66 11.52
C PHE A 248 -2.98 2.02 10.13
N ARG A 249 -3.83 2.05 9.09
CA ARG A 249 -3.45 2.29 7.68
C ARG A 249 -2.59 3.54 7.48
N SER A 250 -2.87 4.61 8.22
CA SER A 250 -2.11 5.88 8.20
C SER A 250 -0.68 5.70 8.73
N GLU A 251 -0.52 5.10 9.91
CA GLU A 251 0.77 4.84 10.54
C GLU A 251 1.64 3.91 9.67
N TYR A 252 1.07 2.82 9.14
CA TYR A 252 1.77 1.92 8.22
C TYR A 252 2.22 2.61 6.92
N GLN A 253 1.41 3.53 6.38
CA GLN A 253 1.80 4.32 5.19
C GLN A 253 2.85 5.37 5.51
N GLU A 254 2.89 5.93 6.73
CA GLU A 254 3.98 6.80 7.17
C GLU A 254 5.29 6.02 7.33
N LEU A 255 5.28 4.86 7.99
CA LEU A 255 6.46 3.99 8.13
C LEU A 255 6.99 3.53 6.76
N SER A 256 6.10 3.13 5.84
CA SER A 256 6.48 2.82 4.45
C SER A 256 7.13 4.01 3.75
N GLN A 257 6.67 5.25 4.03
CA GLN A 257 7.30 6.46 3.52
C GLN A 257 8.62 6.82 4.21
N LYS A 258 8.80 6.52 5.50
CA LYS A 258 10.07 6.68 6.23
C LYS A 258 11.16 5.82 5.58
N CYS A 259 10.87 4.54 5.35
CA CYS A 259 11.76 3.61 4.64
C CYS A 259 12.04 4.05 3.19
N GLN A 260 11.02 4.46 2.42
CA GLN A 260 11.23 5.00 1.06
C GLN A 260 12.11 6.25 1.05
N LYS A 261 11.96 7.15 2.04
CA LYS A 261 12.78 8.36 2.19
C LYS A 261 14.22 8.00 2.57
N PHE A 262 14.43 7.02 3.45
CA PHE A 262 15.75 6.50 3.79
C PHE A 262 16.52 5.98 2.55
N SER A 263 15.89 5.15 1.71
CA SER A 263 16.53 4.66 0.47
C SER A 263 16.93 5.80 -0.48
N VAL A 264 16.17 6.89 -0.51
CA VAL A 264 16.50 8.10 -1.29
C VAL A 264 17.66 8.86 -0.66
N ASN A 265 17.62 9.12 0.64
CA ASN A 265 18.70 9.84 1.36
C ASN A 265 20.06 9.11 1.28
N MET A 266 20.03 7.77 1.22
CA MET A 266 21.20 6.91 0.97
C MET A 266 21.75 7.09 -0.46
N LEU A 267 20.88 7.27 -1.45
CA LEU A 267 21.22 7.53 -2.85
C LEU A 267 21.78 8.96 -3.04
N ASP A 268 21.36 9.92 -2.22
CA ASP A 268 21.96 11.27 -2.17
C ASP A 268 23.44 11.26 -1.70
N GLN A 269 23.89 10.23 -0.97
CA GLN A 269 25.29 10.12 -0.51
C GLN A 269 26.26 9.64 -1.61
N VAL A 270 25.73 9.25 -2.77
CA VAL A 270 26.49 8.74 -3.92
C VAL A 270 27.14 9.91 -4.65
N ARG A 271 28.49 9.94 -4.69
CA ARG A 271 29.27 11.08 -5.23
C ARG A 271 29.82 10.85 -6.63
N GLY A 272 29.84 9.60 -7.11
CA GLY A 272 30.38 9.25 -8.42
C GLY A 272 29.50 8.29 -9.20
N SER A 273 29.54 8.37 -10.53
CA SER A 273 28.81 7.46 -11.43
C SER A 273 29.18 5.99 -11.22
N LYS A 274 30.44 5.69 -10.86
CA LYS A 274 30.89 4.33 -10.53
C LYS A 274 30.26 3.80 -9.23
N GLU A 275 30.13 4.64 -8.19
CA GLU A 275 29.42 4.27 -6.95
C GLU A 275 27.94 3.99 -7.26
N LEU A 276 27.32 4.84 -8.10
CA LEU A 276 25.93 4.70 -8.53
C LEU A 276 25.69 3.41 -9.32
N GLU A 277 26.55 3.12 -10.29
CA GLU A 277 26.46 1.93 -11.14
C GLU A 277 26.61 0.63 -10.34
N ILE A 278 27.56 0.59 -9.40
CA ILE A 278 27.74 -0.55 -8.48
C ILE A 278 26.47 -0.79 -7.64
N VAL A 279 25.83 0.27 -7.14
CA VAL A 279 24.58 0.16 -6.36
C VAL A 279 23.39 -0.28 -7.23
N LEU A 280 23.26 0.24 -8.46
CA LEU A 280 22.10 -0.03 -9.32
C LEU A 280 22.18 -1.36 -10.09
N ASN A 281 23.37 -1.95 -10.24
CA ASN A 281 23.57 -3.25 -10.88
C ASN A 281 23.67 -4.42 -9.86
N HIS A 282 23.45 -4.20 -8.56
CA HIS A 282 23.68 -5.22 -7.53
C HIS A 282 22.56 -6.27 -7.40
N THR A 283 22.88 -7.53 -7.73
CA THR A 283 22.01 -8.72 -7.56
C THR A 283 22.50 -9.65 -6.46
N THR A 284 21.58 -10.14 -5.62
CA THR A 284 21.81 -11.25 -4.69
C THR A 284 21.88 -12.60 -5.43
N SER A 285 21.31 -12.69 -6.64
CA SER A 285 21.25 -13.85 -7.53
C SER A 285 22.42 -14.00 -8.50
N ALA A 286 23.51 -13.23 -8.33
CA ALA A 286 24.63 -13.13 -9.27
C ALA A 286 25.27 -14.47 -9.71
N TRP A 287 25.19 -15.51 -8.87
CA TRP A 287 25.63 -16.87 -9.21
C TRP A 287 24.82 -17.51 -10.34
N GLU A 288 23.50 -17.29 -10.40
CA GLU A 288 22.61 -17.94 -11.36
C GLU A 288 22.59 -17.22 -12.71
N GLU A 289 22.67 -15.89 -12.70
CA GLU A 289 22.82 -15.04 -13.88
C GLU A 289 24.05 -15.44 -14.71
N VAL A 290 25.22 -15.53 -14.06
CA VAL A 290 26.48 -15.84 -14.76
C VAL A 290 26.56 -17.33 -15.16
N LYS A 291 25.95 -18.23 -14.38
CA LYS A 291 25.84 -19.67 -14.67
C LYS A 291 24.91 -19.98 -15.86
N SER A 292 23.89 -19.15 -16.10
CA SER A 292 22.87 -19.38 -17.15
C SER A 292 23.24 -18.79 -18.51
N ARG A 293 23.65 -17.51 -18.59
CA ARG A 293 23.82 -16.81 -19.88
C ARG A 293 25.18 -16.99 -20.54
N GLY A 294 26.21 -17.40 -19.80
CA GLY A 294 27.50 -17.82 -20.35
C GLY A 294 28.36 -16.72 -21.01
N SER A 295 27.85 -15.51 -21.16
CA SER A 295 28.56 -14.28 -21.55
C SER A 295 28.10 -13.16 -20.61
N PRO A 296 28.99 -12.25 -20.16
CA PRO A 296 28.62 -11.13 -19.30
C PRO A 296 28.01 -9.98 -20.14
N THR A 297 26.87 -10.24 -20.79
CA THR A 297 25.92 -9.16 -21.09
C THR A 297 25.34 -8.71 -19.76
N THR A 298 25.90 -7.64 -19.18
CA THR A 298 25.46 -7.06 -17.92
C THR A 298 23.95 -6.86 -17.95
N GLU A 299 23.21 -7.45 -17.01
CA GLU A 299 21.82 -7.05 -16.77
C GLU A 299 21.83 -5.63 -16.19
N GLN A 300 21.74 -4.66 -17.09
CA GLN A 300 21.81 -3.25 -16.73
C GLN A 300 20.66 -2.93 -15.76
N LEU A 301 21.02 -2.31 -14.63
CA LEU A 301 20.10 -1.75 -13.66
C LEU A 301 19.20 -2.78 -12.97
N SER A 302 19.70 -3.99 -12.71
CA SER A 302 19.00 -5.07 -11.99
C SER A 302 18.34 -4.64 -10.66
N ARG A 303 19.04 -3.88 -9.81
CA ARG A 303 18.49 -3.31 -8.55
C ARG A 303 17.40 -2.28 -8.83
N LEU A 304 17.47 -1.58 -9.97
CA LEU A 304 16.42 -0.66 -10.40
C LEU A 304 15.19 -1.38 -10.95
N LYS A 305 15.35 -2.50 -11.67
CA LYS A 305 14.24 -3.40 -12.06
C LYS A 305 13.51 -3.90 -10.81
N LEU A 306 14.24 -4.32 -9.78
CA LEU A 306 13.67 -4.68 -8.46
C LEU A 306 12.98 -3.49 -7.76
N ALA A 307 13.60 -2.31 -7.75
CA ALA A 307 13.00 -1.10 -7.19
C ALA A 307 11.67 -0.73 -7.86
N ILE A 308 11.54 -0.97 -9.17
CA ILE A 308 10.27 -0.78 -9.90
C ILE A 308 9.24 -1.85 -9.51
N LYS A 309 9.63 -3.12 -9.38
CA LYS A 309 8.74 -4.20 -8.90
C LYS A 309 8.19 -3.91 -7.50
N LEU A 310 9.04 -3.44 -6.58
CA LEU A 310 8.67 -3.02 -5.22
C LEU A 310 8.08 -1.59 -5.16
N ARG A 311 7.75 -0.99 -6.31
CA ARG A 311 7.06 0.32 -6.47
C ARG A 311 7.74 1.46 -5.69
N GLN A 312 9.07 1.55 -5.78
CA GLN A 312 9.93 2.52 -5.09
C GLN A 312 10.00 3.86 -5.84
N LYS A 313 8.85 4.54 -5.96
CA LYS A 313 8.64 5.72 -6.83
C LYS A 313 9.71 6.80 -6.65
N ARG A 314 9.96 7.25 -5.41
CA ARG A 314 10.90 8.35 -5.11
C ARG A 314 12.36 7.98 -5.42
N PHE A 315 12.77 6.73 -5.18
CA PHE A 315 14.12 6.24 -5.49
C PHE A 315 14.39 6.26 -7.01
N VAL A 316 13.46 5.71 -7.80
CA VAL A 316 13.59 5.68 -9.27
C VAL A 316 13.57 7.10 -9.86
N ALA A 317 12.76 8.00 -9.31
CA ALA A 317 12.64 9.39 -9.77
C ALA A 317 13.83 10.30 -9.38
N HIS A 318 14.78 9.80 -8.58
CA HIS A 318 15.93 10.56 -8.09
C HIS A 318 16.81 11.12 -9.23
N PRO A 319 17.34 12.35 -9.13
CA PRO A 319 18.13 12.97 -10.19
C PRO A 319 19.31 12.12 -10.69
N ASN A 320 20.04 11.45 -9.79
CA ASN A 320 21.21 10.63 -10.17
C ASN A 320 20.78 9.39 -10.98
N CYS A 321 19.72 8.70 -10.54
CA CYS A 321 19.11 7.60 -11.31
C CYS A 321 18.60 8.06 -12.68
N GLN A 322 17.89 9.19 -12.72
CA GLN A 322 17.34 9.74 -13.97
C GLN A 322 18.45 10.21 -14.94
N GLN A 323 19.60 10.68 -14.42
CA GLN A 323 20.76 11.02 -15.25
C GLN A 323 21.43 9.79 -15.85
N LEU A 324 21.59 8.70 -15.08
CA LEU A 324 22.13 7.44 -15.60
C LEU A 324 21.20 6.83 -16.66
N LEU A 325 19.89 6.76 -16.37
CA LEU A 325 18.86 6.32 -17.31
C LEU A 325 18.88 7.13 -18.61
N ALA A 326 18.98 8.46 -18.53
CA ALA A 326 19.06 9.31 -19.71
C ALA A 326 20.37 9.10 -20.52
N GLY A 327 21.47 8.75 -19.86
CA GLY A 327 22.73 8.39 -20.50
C GLY A 327 22.62 7.10 -21.33
N ILE A 328 21.98 6.07 -20.77
CA ILE A 328 21.73 4.78 -21.45
C ILE A 328 20.66 4.96 -22.56
N TRP A 329 19.61 5.75 -22.30
CA TRP A 329 18.53 5.99 -23.27
C TRP A 329 19.00 6.67 -24.57
N TYR A 330 19.86 7.70 -24.45
CA TYR A 330 20.41 8.43 -25.60
C TYR A 330 21.79 7.93 -26.06
N GLU A 331 22.19 6.71 -25.66
CA GLU A 331 23.47 6.13 -26.04
C GLU A 331 23.58 6.01 -27.57
N GLY A 332 24.68 6.49 -28.16
CA GLY A 332 24.89 6.53 -29.61
C GLY A 332 24.42 7.82 -30.31
N LEU A 333 23.78 8.78 -29.62
CA LEU A 333 23.38 10.08 -30.17
C LEU A 333 24.12 11.26 -29.48
N PRO A 334 25.41 11.49 -29.77
CA PRO A 334 26.22 12.49 -29.08
C PRO A 334 25.63 13.90 -29.22
N GLY A 335 25.39 14.56 -28.08
CA GLY A 335 24.89 15.93 -28.01
C GLY A 335 23.42 16.12 -28.40
N PHE A 336 22.65 15.07 -28.72
CA PHE A 336 21.23 15.19 -29.13
C PHE A 336 20.39 16.00 -28.13
N ARG A 337 20.57 15.77 -26.82
CA ARG A 337 19.91 16.52 -25.74
C ARG A 337 20.09 18.03 -25.86
N ASN A 338 21.24 18.50 -26.36
CA ASN A 338 21.63 19.90 -26.39
C ASN A 338 21.30 20.62 -27.72
N ARG A 339 20.78 19.91 -28.74
CA ARG A 339 20.40 20.52 -30.04
C ARG A 339 19.07 21.31 -29.96
N ASN A 340 18.86 22.23 -30.90
CA ASN A 340 17.62 23.00 -31.04
C ASN A 340 16.41 22.09 -31.29
N ILE A 341 15.21 22.53 -30.86
CA ILE A 341 13.98 21.73 -30.97
C ILE A 341 13.65 21.36 -32.43
N ILE A 342 13.81 22.28 -33.38
CA ILE A 342 13.57 22.05 -34.81
C ILE A 342 14.47 20.92 -35.34
N PHE A 343 15.76 20.95 -35.02
CA PHE A 343 16.72 19.91 -35.45
C PHE A 343 16.42 18.55 -34.80
N LYS A 344 15.99 18.54 -33.53
CA LYS A 344 15.51 17.31 -32.87
C LYS A 344 14.29 16.74 -33.60
N CYS A 345 13.29 17.56 -33.89
CA CYS A 345 12.08 17.13 -34.61
C CYS A 345 12.40 16.62 -36.02
N LEU A 346 13.29 17.29 -36.76
CA LEU A 346 13.72 16.86 -38.10
C LEU A 346 14.46 15.51 -38.05
N LEU A 347 15.38 15.32 -37.09
CA LEU A 347 16.08 14.05 -36.91
C LEU A 347 15.12 12.92 -36.49
N ILE A 348 14.21 13.20 -35.56
CA ILE A 348 13.15 12.27 -35.15
C ILE A 348 12.29 11.87 -36.35
N PHE A 349 11.87 12.83 -37.18
CA PHE A 349 11.06 12.57 -38.38
C PHE A 349 11.82 11.72 -39.41
N LEU A 350 13.09 12.03 -39.69
CA LEU A 350 13.91 11.28 -40.65
C LEU A 350 14.17 9.83 -40.20
N VAL A 351 14.46 9.62 -38.91
CA VAL A 351 14.61 8.26 -38.34
C VAL A 351 13.26 7.54 -38.29
N SER A 352 12.16 8.24 -38.06
CA SER A 352 10.80 7.67 -38.14
C SER A 352 10.49 7.20 -39.57
N LEU A 353 10.69 8.05 -40.58
CA LEU A 353 10.40 7.73 -41.98
C LEU A 353 11.24 6.55 -42.50
N SER A 354 12.46 6.37 -41.97
CA SER A 354 13.35 5.27 -42.33
C SER A 354 13.15 3.98 -41.52
N PHE A 355 12.12 3.88 -40.66
CA PHE A 355 11.84 2.67 -39.86
C PHE A 355 11.78 1.35 -40.67
N PRO A 356 11.24 1.28 -41.91
CA PRO A 356 11.16 0.02 -42.65
C PRO A 356 12.55 -0.45 -43.10
N LEU A 357 13.39 0.48 -43.56
CA LEU A 357 14.76 0.22 -44.00
C LEU A 357 15.64 -0.21 -42.83
N LEU A 358 15.54 0.46 -41.69
CA LEU A 358 16.27 0.10 -40.46
C LEU A 358 15.88 -1.30 -39.96
N SER A 359 14.59 -1.64 -40.00
CA SER A 359 14.08 -2.97 -39.62
C SER A 359 14.57 -4.06 -40.56
N LEU A 360 14.55 -3.81 -41.87
CA LEU A 360 15.02 -4.76 -42.89
C LEU A 360 16.54 -4.99 -42.81
N VAL A 361 17.34 -3.93 -42.62
CA VAL A 361 18.79 -4.04 -42.45
C VAL A 361 19.16 -4.78 -41.16
N TYR A 362 18.40 -4.61 -40.07
CA TYR A 362 18.57 -5.42 -38.86
C TYR A 362 18.33 -6.91 -39.13
N LEU A 363 17.28 -7.25 -39.90
CA LEU A 363 16.88 -8.62 -40.20
C LEU A 363 17.92 -9.33 -41.09
N ILE A 364 18.38 -8.66 -42.16
CA ILE A 364 19.34 -9.21 -43.12
C ILE A 364 20.77 -9.24 -42.54
N ALA A 365 21.21 -8.16 -41.91
CA ALA A 365 22.59 -7.94 -41.51
C ALA A 365 22.73 -7.52 -40.03
N PRO A 366 22.44 -8.43 -39.06
CA PRO A 366 22.38 -8.12 -37.62
C PRO A 366 23.72 -7.77 -36.94
N GLN A 367 24.83 -7.76 -37.68
CA GLN A 367 26.16 -7.31 -37.24
C GLN A 367 26.62 -6.00 -37.92
N SER A 368 25.81 -5.42 -38.82
CA SER A 368 26.11 -4.14 -39.46
C SER A 368 26.11 -2.98 -38.46
N ALA A 369 26.83 -1.90 -38.79
CA ALA A 369 26.82 -0.66 -37.99
C ALA A 369 25.40 -0.06 -37.88
N ILE A 370 24.61 -0.15 -38.95
CA ILE A 370 23.20 0.29 -38.97
C ILE A 370 22.34 -0.58 -38.04
N SER A 371 22.51 -1.91 -38.04
CA SER A 371 21.85 -2.77 -37.04
C SER A 371 22.29 -2.43 -35.60
N SER A 372 23.56 -2.09 -35.38
CA SER A 372 24.08 -1.66 -34.08
C SER A 372 23.46 -0.33 -33.60
N PHE A 373 23.14 0.58 -34.53
CA PHE A 373 22.38 1.80 -34.26
C PHE A 373 20.91 1.50 -33.95
N THR A 374 20.25 0.61 -34.70
CA THR A 374 18.86 0.17 -34.44
C THR A 374 18.70 -0.52 -33.08
N LYS A 375 19.76 -1.11 -32.52
CA LYS A 375 19.77 -1.68 -31.16
C LYS A 375 19.79 -0.63 -30.04
N LYS A 376 19.97 0.67 -30.31
CA LYS A 376 19.96 1.69 -29.26
C LYS A 376 18.51 1.98 -28.81
N PRO A 377 18.23 2.09 -27.50
CA PRO A 377 16.87 1.99 -26.97
C PRO A 377 15.94 3.11 -27.45
N PHE A 378 16.42 4.35 -27.56
CA PHE A 378 15.65 5.45 -28.16
C PHE A 378 15.32 5.19 -29.65
N ILE A 379 16.19 4.51 -30.40
CA ILE A 379 15.94 4.14 -31.80
C ILE A 379 14.93 3.00 -31.88
N LYS A 380 15.03 1.96 -31.03
CA LYS A 380 14.00 0.91 -30.89
C LYS A 380 12.62 1.56 -30.67
N PHE A 381 12.49 2.39 -29.63
CA PHE A 381 11.25 3.10 -29.30
C PHE A 381 10.72 3.95 -30.46
N LEU A 382 11.60 4.65 -31.18
CA LEU A 382 11.19 5.50 -32.29
C LEU A 382 10.71 4.68 -33.50
N CYS A 383 11.34 3.56 -33.83
CA CYS A 383 10.88 2.67 -34.89
C CYS A 383 9.54 1.98 -34.55
N HIS A 384 9.33 1.57 -33.30
CA HIS A 384 8.03 1.07 -32.81
C HIS A 384 6.94 2.15 -32.89
N SER A 385 7.24 3.37 -32.43
CA SER A 385 6.31 4.51 -32.49
C SER A 385 5.96 4.90 -33.93
N ALA A 386 6.95 4.93 -34.82
CA ALA A 386 6.77 5.26 -36.24
C ALA A 386 5.89 4.22 -36.96
N SER A 387 6.11 2.93 -36.70
CA SER A 387 5.23 1.88 -37.26
C SER A 387 3.80 1.96 -36.72
N TYR A 388 3.62 2.31 -35.44
CA TYR A 388 2.28 2.49 -34.89
C TYR A 388 1.54 3.70 -35.50
N ILE A 389 2.25 4.81 -35.74
CA ILE A 389 1.69 5.96 -36.47
C ILE A 389 1.36 5.58 -37.93
N PHE A 390 2.19 4.75 -38.58
CA PHE A 390 1.90 4.23 -39.92
C PHE A 390 0.68 3.29 -39.95
N PHE A 391 0.50 2.45 -38.92
CA PHE A 391 -0.70 1.62 -38.74
C PHE A 391 -1.99 2.47 -38.65
N LEU A 392 -1.96 3.55 -37.85
CA LEU A 392 -3.08 4.49 -37.79
C LEU A 392 -3.30 5.23 -39.10
N PHE A 393 -2.24 5.54 -39.86
CA PHE A 393 -2.36 6.09 -41.21
C PHE A 393 -3.04 5.10 -42.19
N LEU A 394 -2.72 3.80 -42.12
CA LEU A 394 -3.44 2.77 -42.89
C LEU A 394 -4.94 2.70 -42.51
N ILE A 395 -5.27 2.81 -41.22
CA ILE A 395 -6.66 2.87 -40.74
C ILE A 395 -7.38 4.13 -41.28
N ILE A 396 -6.69 5.28 -41.33
CA ILE A 396 -7.24 6.51 -41.91
C ILE A 396 -7.49 6.34 -43.41
N LEU A 397 -6.55 5.75 -44.16
CA LEU A 397 -6.75 5.43 -45.59
C LEU A 397 -7.93 4.46 -45.82
N ALA A 398 -8.09 3.44 -44.98
CA ALA A 398 -9.21 2.52 -45.04
C ALA A 398 -10.56 3.20 -44.72
N SER A 399 -10.58 4.16 -43.78
CA SER A 399 -11.79 4.94 -43.47
C SER A 399 -12.15 5.94 -44.57
N GLN A 400 -11.16 6.50 -45.26
CA GLN A 400 -11.34 7.41 -46.39
C GLN A 400 -11.69 6.69 -47.70
N ARG A 401 -11.57 5.35 -47.76
CA ARG A 401 -11.87 4.51 -48.94
C ARG A 401 -11.18 5.03 -50.21
N ILE A 402 -9.87 5.29 -50.11
CA ILE A 402 -9.06 5.77 -51.24
C ILE A 402 -8.73 4.57 -52.14
N ASP A 403 -9.74 4.14 -52.89
CA ASP A 403 -9.74 2.91 -53.69
C ASP A 403 -8.96 3.07 -55.02
N LEU A 404 -8.14 4.12 -55.16
CA LEU A 404 -7.20 4.37 -56.27
C LEU A 404 -6.25 3.18 -56.52
N ILE A 405 -5.97 2.39 -55.47
CA ILE A 405 -5.18 1.16 -55.56
C ILE A 405 -6.07 -0.06 -55.90
N ASP A 406 -7.28 -0.16 -55.33
CA ASP A 406 -8.16 -1.32 -55.59
C ASP A 406 -8.68 -1.31 -57.04
N ASN A 407 -9.12 -0.14 -57.53
CA ASN A 407 -9.50 0.10 -58.93
C ASN A 407 -8.38 -0.26 -59.94
N MET A 408 -7.12 -0.31 -59.51
CA MET A 408 -5.96 -0.72 -60.32
C MET A 408 -5.68 -2.23 -60.28
N PHE A 409 -6.09 -2.93 -59.22
CA PHE A 409 -5.77 -4.35 -58.98
C PHE A 409 -6.95 -5.31 -59.21
N THR A 410 -8.20 -4.90 -58.95
CA THR A 410 -9.39 -5.77 -59.05
C THR A 410 -10.29 -5.45 -60.24
N GLY A 411 -10.31 -4.19 -60.70
CA GLY A 411 -11.05 -3.78 -61.90
C GLY A 411 -12.59 -3.81 -61.79
N GLU A 412 -13.14 -4.00 -60.58
CA GLU A 412 -14.58 -3.85 -60.34
C GLU A 412 -14.96 -2.37 -60.09
N SER A 413 -16.23 -2.02 -60.34
CA SER A 413 -16.79 -0.70 -60.09
C SER A 413 -17.02 -0.43 -58.60
N GLU A 414 -16.61 0.76 -58.13
CA GLU A 414 -16.82 1.22 -56.75
C GLU A 414 -18.29 1.19 -56.28
N PHE A 415 -19.26 1.29 -57.19
CA PHE A 415 -20.69 1.28 -56.87
C PHE A 415 -21.12 -0.10 -56.36
N ASP A 416 -20.88 -1.15 -57.15
CA ASP A 416 -21.13 -2.55 -56.83
C ASP A 416 -20.52 -2.99 -55.49
N ARG A 417 -19.28 -2.58 -55.21
CA ARG A 417 -18.55 -3.00 -54.01
C ARG A 417 -19.23 -2.53 -52.71
N LYS A 418 -20.01 -1.44 -52.76
CA LYS A 418 -20.65 -0.81 -51.58
C LYS A 418 -21.99 -1.46 -51.19
N GLU A 419 -22.59 -2.24 -52.10
CA GLU A 419 -23.91 -2.86 -51.91
C GLU A 419 -23.88 -4.40 -51.82
N ARG A 420 -22.76 -5.05 -52.17
CA ARG A 420 -22.57 -6.51 -52.05
C ARG A 420 -22.19 -6.92 -50.62
N ARG A 421 -22.72 -8.06 -50.14
CA ARG A 421 -22.30 -8.70 -48.87
C ARG A 421 -20.99 -9.48 -49.05
N GLY A 422 -20.24 -9.68 -47.95
CA GLY A 422 -19.09 -10.60 -47.91
C GLY A 422 -18.00 -10.34 -48.97
N THR A 423 -17.71 -9.07 -49.27
CA THR A 423 -16.71 -8.68 -50.29
C THR A 423 -15.29 -9.14 -49.95
N THR A 424 -14.46 -9.31 -50.98
CA THR A 424 -13.05 -9.67 -50.84
C THR A 424 -12.28 -8.58 -50.09
N PRO A 425 -11.32 -8.91 -49.21
CA PRO A 425 -10.59 -7.91 -48.44
C PRO A 425 -9.76 -7.02 -49.36
N THR A 426 -9.83 -5.69 -49.15
CA THR A 426 -9.00 -4.73 -49.88
C THR A 426 -7.51 -4.97 -49.62
N PRO A 427 -6.60 -4.52 -50.51
CA PRO A 427 -5.16 -4.50 -50.22
C PRO A 427 -4.80 -3.75 -48.93
N VAL A 428 -5.59 -2.73 -48.55
CA VAL A 428 -5.41 -1.95 -47.30
C VAL A 428 -5.85 -2.75 -46.07
N GLU A 429 -7.00 -3.42 -46.11
CA GLU A 429 -7.44 -4.34 -45.04
C GLU A 429 -6.45 -5.49 -44.85
N MET A 430 -5.92 -6.05 -45.95
CA MET A 430 -4.87 -7.08 -45.90
C MET A 430 -3.58 -6.56 -45.25
N ALA A 431 -3.17 -5.31 -45.54
CA ALA A 431 -2.05 -4.68 -44.85
C ALA A 431 -2.34 -4.49 -43.36
N ILE A 432 -3.50 -3.95 -42.99
CA ILE A 432 -3.94 -3.79 -41.59
C ILE A 432 -3.88 -5.12 -40.84
N MET A 433 -4.35 -6.22 -41.44
CA MET A 433 -4.29 -7.56 -40.84
C MET A 433 -2.86 -8.03 -40.55
N VAL A 434 -1.90 -7.74 -41.42
CA VAL A 434 -0.48 -8.07 -41.18
C VAL A 434 0.11 -7.28 -40.01
N TRP A 435 -0.31 -6.03 -39.80
CA TRP A 435 0.04 -5.28 -38.58
C TRP A 435 -0.67 -5.83 -37.34
N VAL A 436 -1.95 -6.20 -37.41
CA VAL A 436 -2.72 -6.80 -36.31
C VAL A 436 -2.07 -8.11 -35.82
N PHE A 437 -1.70 -9.02 -36.72
CA PHE A 437 -0.94 -10.22 -36.32
C PHE A 437 0.41 -9.87 -35.68
N GLY A 438 1.07 -8.80 -36.14
CA GLY A 438 2.32 -8.31 -35.56
C GLY A 438 2.15 -7.76 -34.14
N LEU A 439 1.02 -7.09 -33.85
CA LEU A 439 0.64 -6.59 -32.53
C LEU A 439 0.25 -7.73 -31.58
N ILE A 440 -0.60 -8.66 -32.03
CA ILE A 440 -0.96 -9.89 -31.27
C ILE A 440 0.31 -10.67 -30.87
N TRP A 441 1.30 -10.76 -31.76
CA TRP A 441 2.58 -11.41 -31.48
C TRP A 441 3.52 -10.63 -30.55
N VAL A 442 3.30 -9.33 -30.32
CA VAL A 442 3.93 -8.59 -29.22
C VAL A 442 3.24 -8.92 -27.90
N GLU A 443 1.90 -8.85 -27.85
CA GLU A 443 1.14 -9.13 -26.61
C GLU A 443 1.37 -10.55 -26.09
N ILE A 444 1.40 -11.56 -26.97
CA ILE A 444 1.67 -12.95 -26.60
C ILE A 444 3.05 -13.10 -25.94
N LYS A 445 4.09 -12.41 -26.47
CA LYS A 445 5.43 -12.41 -25.86
C LYS A 445 5.43 -11.72 -24.51
N GLN A 446 4.79 -10.54 -24.41
CA GLN A 446 4.71 -9.78 -23.15
C GLN A 446 3.98 -10.57 -22.06
N LEU A 447 2.91 -11.30 -22.43
CA LEU A 447 2.17 -12.18 -21.53
C LEU A 447 3.01 -13.38 -21.05
N TRP A 448 3.86 -13.96 -21.92
CA TRP A 448 4.81 -15.00 -21.53
C TRP A 448 5.96 -14.49 -20.65
N ASP A 449 6.51 -13.32 -20.94
CA ASP A 449 7.63 -12.74 -20.20
C ASP A 449 7.22 -12.16 -18.82
N CYS A 450 6.00 -11.61 -18.70
CA CYS A 450 5.49 -11.01 -17.45
C CYS A 450 4.60 -11.94 -16.62
N GLY A 451 3.92 -12.90 -17.26
CA GLY A 451 2.86 -13.70 -16.65
C GLY A 451 1.51 -12.96 -16.52
N LEU A 452 0.43 -13.74 -16.39
CA LEU A 452 -0.97 -13.25 -16.47
C LEU A 452 -1.31 -12.18 -15.41
N HIS A 453 -0.93 -12.39 -14.16
CA HIS A 453 -1.27 -11.48 -13.05
C HIS A 453 -0.71 -10.06 -13.27
N ASP A 454 0.59 -9.94 -13.54
CA ASP A 454 1.27 -8.66 -13.69
C ASP A 454 0.91 -7.97 -15.03
N TYR A 455 0.49 -8.74 -16.04
CA TYR A 455 -0.12 -8.23 -17.27
C TYR A 455 -1.50 -7.59 -16.99
N CYS A 456 -2.41 -8.33 -16.34
CA CYS A 456 -3.76 -7.85 -16.01
C CYS A 456 -3.77 -6.66 -15.05
N TYR A 457 -2.75 -6.48 -14.20
CA TYR A 457 -2.66 -5.29 -13.34
C TYR A 457 -2.48 -3.97 -14.12
N ASN A 458 -2.05 -4.00 -15.39
CA ASN A 458 -1.92 -2.80 -16.20
C ASN A 458 -3.15 -2.56 -17.08
N LEU A 459 -3.94 -1.52 -16.77
CA LEU A 459 -5.13 -1.13 -17.55
C LEU A 459 -4.82 -0.88 -19.04
N TRP A 460 -3.60 -0.47 -19.39
CA TRP A 460 -3.20 -0.31 -20.79
C TRP A 460 -3.04 -1.65 -21.52
N ASN A 461 -2.52 -2.68 -20.85
CA ASN A 461 -2.46 -4.04 -21.39
C ASN A 461 -3.86 -4.65 -21.56
N ILE A 462 -4.81 -4.34 -20.67
CA ILE A 462 -6.22 -4.71 -20.85
C ILE A 462 -6.81 -4.02 -22.08
N LEU A 463 -6.58 -2.72 -22.28
CA LEU A 463 -7.03 -1.99 -23.48
C LEU A 463 -6.42 -2.58 -24.76
N ASP A 464 -5.15 -2.96 -24.72
CA ASP A 464 -4.45 -3.57 -25.85
C ASP A 464 -4.96 -4.99 -26.17
N PHE A 465 -5.22 -5.80 -25.15
CA PHE A 465 -5.89 -7.10 -25.30
C PHE A 465 -7.30 -6.94 -25.91
N ILE A 466 -8.10 -6.00 -25.41
CA ILE A 466 -9.43 -5.70 -25.96
C ILE A 466 -9.33 -5.27 -27.42
N THR A 467 -8.45 -4.33 -27.75
CA THR A 467 -8.25 -3.83 -29.12
C THR A 467 -7.89 -4.95 -30.10
N ASN A 468 -6.94 -5.80 -29.72
CA ASN A 468 -6.53 -6.96 -30.52
C ASN A 468 -7.64 -8.01 -30.65
N SER A 469 -8.44 -8.23 -29.60
CA SER A 469 -9.59 -9.16 -29.63
C SER A 469 -10.70 -8.67 -30.57
N LEU A 470 -10.94 -7.35 -30.64
CA LEU A 470 -11.91 -6.74 -31.55
C LEU A 470 -11.46 -6.86 -33.02
N TYR A 471 -10.17 -6.67 -33.31
CA TYR A 471 -9.66 -6.94 -34.66
C TYR A 471 -9.72 -8.42 -35.04
N LEU A 472 -9.41 -9.34 -34.12
CA LEU A 472 -9.55 -10.77 -34.37
C LEU A 472 -11.02 -11.16 -34.62
N CYS A 473 -11.96 -10.60 -33.84
CA CYS A 473 -13.40 -10.75 -34.05
C CYS A 473 -13.85 -10.20 -35.41
N THR A 474 -13.36 -9.01 -35.80
CA THR A 474 -13.60 -8.42 -37.14
C THR A 474 -13.17 -9.37 -38.25
N ALA A 475 -11.95 -9.92 -38.16
CA ALA A 475 -11.41 -10.84 -39.14
C ALA A 475 -12.19 -12.15 -39.22
N ALA A 476 -12.59 -12.71 -38.08
CA ALA A 476 -13.43 -13.90 -38.01
C ALA A 476 -14.81 -13.67 -38.63
N LEU A 477 -15.47 -12.54 -38.32
CA LEU A 477 -16.78 -12.19 -38.87
C LEU A 477 -16.71 -11.94 -40.39
N ARG A 478 -15.67 -11.26 -40.89
CA ARG A 478 -15.45 -11.11 -42.35
C ARG A 478 -15.20 -12.45 -43.04
N PHE A 479 -14.45 -13.36 -42.43
CA PHE A 479 -14.23 -14.71 -42.97
C PHE A 479 -15.54 -15.52 -43.01
N VAL A 480 -16.36 -15.44 -41.95
CA VAL A 480 -17.69 -16.08 -41.91
C VAL A 480 -18.62 -15.48 -42.97
N ALA A 481 -18.68 -14.15 -43.11
CA ALA A 481 -19.47 -13.45 -44.13
C ALA A 481 -19.09 -13.91 -45.54
N TYR A 482 -17.79 -13.95 -45.85
CA TYR A 482 -17.27 -14.43 -47.13
C TYR A 482 -17.65 -15.89 -47.38
N TYR A 483 -17.45 -16.78 -46.40
CA TYR A 483 -17.78 -18.20 -46.54
C TYR A 483 -19.28 -18.43 -46.73
N GLN A 484 -20.14 -17.73 -45.99
CA GLN A 484 -21.59 -17.80 -46.13
C GLN A 484 -22.03 -17.34 -47.53
N VAL A 485 -21.55 -16.19 -48.01
CA VAL A 485 -21.86 -15.69 -49.36
C VAL A 485 -21.39 -16.67 -50.44
N GLN A 486 -20.21 -17.28 -50.31
CA GLN A 486 -19.73 -18.32 -51.23
C GLN A 486 -20.60 -19.60 -51.20
N ALA A 487 -21.16 -19.96 -50.05
CA ALA A 487 -22.10 -21.08 -49.93
C ALA A 487 -23.49 -20.74 -50.53
N GLU A 488 -23.95 -19.50 -50.42
CA GLU A 488 -25.20 -19.03 -51.03
C GLU A 488 -25.08 -18.93 -52.56
N LEU A 489 -23.98 -18.40 -53.09
CA LEU A 489 -23.68 -18.36 -54.52
C LEU A 489 -23.63 -19.75 -55.18
N ARG A 490 -23.22 -20.79 -54.44
CA ARG A 490 -23.18 -22.18 -54.91
C ARG A 490 -24.58 -22.81 -55.06
N ASN A 491 -25.58 -22.30 -54.34
CA ASN A 491 -26.94 -22.83 -54.37
C ASN A 491 -27.79 -22.06 -55.39
N PRO A 492 -28.23 -22.66 -56.52
CA PRO A 492 -28.92 -21.91 -57.58
C PRO A 492 -30.18 -21.20 -57.09
N SER A 493 -30.92 -21.81 -56.16
CA SER A 493 -32.13 -21.24 -55.55
C SER A 493 -31.88 -20.06 -54.60
N ARG A 494 -30.62 -19.81 -54.18
CA ARG A 494 -30.24 -18.71 -53.28
C ARG A 494 -29.30 -17.67 -53.93
N ARG A 495 -29.07 -17.79 -55.24
CA ARG A 495 -28.11 -16.95 -55.97
C ARG A 495 -28.43 -15.45 -55.96
N HIS A 496 -29.67 -15.05 -55.66
CA HIS A 496 -30.08 -13.65 -55.55
C HIS A 496 -29.78 -13.00 -54.18
N TRP A 497 -29.53 -13.78 -53.11
CA TRP A 497 -29.38 -13.24 -51.76
C TRP A 497 -28.10 -12.39 -51.57
N PRO A 498 -26.94 -12.75 -52.18
CA PRO A 498 -25.74 -11.91 -52.17
C PRO A 498 -25.86 -10.55 -52.88
N GLN A 499 -26.91 -10.35 -53.69
CA GLN A 499 -27.15 -9.14 -54.49
C GLN A 499 -28.24 -8.21 -53.90
N ILE A 500 -28.68 -8.47 -52.66
CA ILE A 500 -29.64 -7.62 -51.95
C ILE A 500 -28.95 -6.32 -51.52
N VAL A 501 -29.56 -5.17 -51.85
CA VAL A 501 -29.08 -3.82 -51.51
C VAL A 501 -28.95 -3.63 -49.98
N ARG A 502 -27.93 -2.87 -49.54
CA ARG A 502 -27.56 -2.69 -48.13
C ARG A 502 -28.69 -2.25 -47.18
N ARG A 503 -29.73 -1.59 -47.69
CA ARG A 503 -30.93 -1.22 -46.92
C ARG A 503 -31.68 -2.43 -46.36
N ASP A 504 -31.76 -3.49 -47.15
CA ASP A 504 -32.60 -4.67 -46.89
C ASP A 504 -31.74 -5.85 -46.42
N TRP A 505 -30.62 -5.55 -45.76
CA TRP A 505 -29.81 -6.52 -45.03
C TRP A 505 -30.43 -6.83 -43.67
N ASP A 506 -30.16 -8.03 -43.15
CA ASP A 506 -30.59 -8.36 -41.78
C ASP A 506 -29.78 -7.55 -40.76
N ALA A 507 -30.42 -7.16 -39.66
CA ALA A 507 -29.82 -6.33 -38.62
C ALA A 507 -28.62 -7.00 -37.93
N PHE A 508 -28.54 -8.34 -37.97
CA PHE A 508 -27.46 -9.14 -37.42
C PHE A 508 -26.55 -9.76 -38.49
N ASP A 509 -26.56 -9.24 -39.73
CA ASP A 509 -25.67 -9.73 -40.79
C ASP A 509 -24.18 -9.64 -40.36
N PRO A 510 -23.39 -10.72 -40.51
CA PRO A 510 -21.98 -10.73 -40.09
C PRO A 510 -21.12 -9.61 -40.72
N THR A 511 -21.50 -9.11 -41.90
CA THR A 511 -20.85 -7.96 -42.54
C THR A 511 -21.04 -6.69 -41.70
N LEU A 512 -22.27 -6.38 -41.30
CA LEU A 512 -22.58 -5.20 -40.47
C LEU A 512 -21.94 -5.31 -39.09
N LEU A 513 -22.03 -6.48 -38.45
CA LEU A 513 -21.40 -6.71 -37.15
C LEU A 513 -19.88 -6.53 -37.23
N SER A 514 -19.24 -7.00 -38.31
CA SER A 514 -17.81 -6.77 -38.54
C SER A 514 -17.45 -5.29 -38.69
N GLU A 515 -18.28 -4.49 -39.37
CA GLU A 515 -18.04 -3.05 -39.52
C GLU A 515 -18.18 -2.29 -38.19
N CYS A 516 -19.18 -2.64 -37.37
CA CYS A 516 -19.35 -2.07 -36.02
C CYS A 516 -18.14 -2.39 -35.13
N VAL A 517 -17.73 -3.66 -35.07
CA VAL A 517 -16.58 -4.10 -34.27
C VAL A 517 -15.28 -3.48 -34.77
N PHE A 518 -15.09 -3.33 -36.09
CA PHE A 518 -13.95 -2.65 -36.69
C PHE A 518 -13.90 -1.17 -36.31
N ALA A 519 -15.02 -0.45 -36.37
CA ALA A 519 -15.11 0.94 -35.96
C ALA A 519 -14.73 1.11 -34.47
N THR A 520 -15.24 0.25 -33.60
CA THR A 520 -14.85 0.23 -32.17
C THR A 520 -13.36 -0.07 -31.97
N ALA A 521 -12.80 -1.03 -32.68
CA ALA A 521 -11.36 -1.35 -32.63
C ALA A 521 -10.49 -0.15 -33.05
N ASN A 522 -10.89 0.56 -34.11
CA ASN A 522 -10.17 1.74 -34.62
C ASN A 522 -10.19 2.91 -33.62
N ILE A 523 -11.28 3.08 -32.85
CA ILE A 523 -11.34 4.06 -31.75
C ILE A 523 -10.29 3.72 -30.68
N PHE A 524 -10.26 2.48 -30.18
CA PHE A 524 -9.27 2.08 -29.17
C PHE A 524 -7.81 2.17 -29.68
N SER A 525 -7.57 1.80 -30.94
CA SER A 525 -6.27 2.00 -31.60
C SER A 525 -5.84 3.47 -31.60
N SER A 526 -6.74 4.41 -31.89
CA SER A 526 -6.43 5.84 -31.85
C SER A 526 -6.08 6.32 -30.43
N LEU A 527 -6.79 5.81 -29.40
CA LEU A 527 -6.54 6.13 -28.00
C LEU A 527 -5.16 5.64 -27.51
N LYS A 528 -4.59 4.59 -28.10
CA LYS A 528 -3.24 4.10 -27.75
C LYS A 528 -2.14 5.16 -27.97
N LEU A 529 -2.34 6.18 -28.80
CA LEU A 529 -1.41 7.32 -28.92
C LEU A 529 -1.16 8.05 -27.58
N VAL A 530 -2.14 8.04 -26.68
CA VAL A 530 -2.02 8.60 -25.33
C VAL A 530 -0.94 7.87 -24.51
N HIS A 531 -0.54 6.64 -24.90
CA HIS A 531 0.61 5.96 -24.32
C HIS A 531 1.93 6.67 -24.65
N ILE A 532 2.14 7.11 -25.90
CA ILE A 532 3.38 7.74 -26.39
C ILE A 532 3.66 9.08 -25.67
N PHE A 533 2.61 9.78 -25.23
CA PHE A 533 2.72 11.05 -24.50
C PHE A 533 3.51 10.96 -23.18
N THR A 534 3.71 9.76 -22.60
CA THR A 534 4.54 9.60 -21.38
C THR A 534 6.00 10.00 -21.58
N VAL A 535 6.53 9.99 -22.81
CA VAL A 535 7.93 10.33 -23.06
C VAL A 535 8.15 11.86 -23.09
N ASN A 536 7.11 12.64 -23.38
CA ASN A 536 7.17 14.10 -23.45
C ASN A 536 7.15 14.73 -22.03
N PRO A 537 8.12 15.59 -21.66
CA PRO A 537 8.13 16.27 -20.35
C PRO A 537 6.90 17.09 -19.98
N HIS A 538 6.16 17.61 -20.96
CA HIS A 538 4.99 18.46 -20.72
C HIS A 538 3.68 17.67 -20.70
N LEU A 539 3.52 16.70 -21.61
CA LEU A 539 2.29 15.89 -21.70
C LEU A 539 2.29 14.70 -20.74
N GLY A 540 3.47 14.20 -20.36
CA GLY A 540 3.61 13.02 -19.50
C GLY A 540 2.98 13.17 -18.12
N PRO A 541 3.29 14.23 -17.34
CA PRO A 541 2.65 14.47 -16.04
C PRO A 541 1.12 14.63 -16.15
N LEU A 542 0.63 15.33 -17.20
CA LEU A 542 -0.80 15.53 -17.46
C LEU A 542 -1.52 14.21 -17.78
N LYS A 543 -0.89 13.31 -18.55
CA LYS A 543 -1.41 11.96 -18.80
C LYS A 543 -1.51 11.12 -17.53
N ILE A 544 -0.53 11.25 -16.63
CA ILE A 544 -0.48 10.49 -15.37
C ILE A 544 -1.49 11.02 -14.34
N SER A 545 -1.75 12.33 -14.28
CA SER A 545 -2.81 12.87 -13.42
C SER A 545 -4.20 12.49 -13.92
N LEU A 546 -4.48 12.65 -15.22
CA LEU A 546 -5.74 12.22 -15.85
C LEU A 546 -6.03 10.74 -15.56
N GLY A 547 -5.07 9.85 -15.85
CA GLY A 547 -5.22 8.41 -15.65
C GLY A 547 -5.42 7.95 -14.20
N ARG A 548 -5.30 8.86 -13.21
CA ARG A 548 -5.63 8.59 -11.81
C ARG A 548 -6.94 9.18 -11.37
N MET A 549 -7.27 10.39 -11.81
CA MET A 549 -8.59 10.99 -11.58
C MET A 549 -9.71 10.10 -12.15
N VAL A 550 -9.44 9.31 -13.19
CA VAL A 550 -10.37 8.28 -13.69
C VAL A 550 -10.83 7.29 -12.61
N ILE A 551 -9.99 6.94 -11.62
CA ILE A 551 -10.40 6.02 -10.53
C ILE A 551 -11.42 6.72 -9.61
N ASP A 552 -11.19 7.99 -9.27
CA ASP A 552 -12.13 8.79 -8.46
C ASP A 552 -13.44 9.06 -9.23
N ILE A 553 -13.35 9.33 -10.53
CA ILE A 553 -14.50 9.47 -11.44
C ILE A 553 -15.31 8.17 -11.50
N LEU A 554 -14.68 7.00 -11.56
CA LEU A 554 -15.37 5.71 -11.56
C LEU A 554 -16.08 5.43 -10.23
N LYS A 555 -15.46 5.76 -9.09
CA LYS A 555 -16.10 5.70 -7.76
C LYS A 555 -17.33 6.61 -7.70
N PHE A 556 -17.25 7.82 -8.27
CA PHE A 556 -18.39 8.73 -8.37
C PHE A 556 -19.47 8.25 -9.35
N PHE A 557 -19.07 7.65 -10.48
CA PHE A 557 -19.97 7.12 -11.49
C PHE A 557 -20.88 6.01 -10.95
N LEU A 558 -20.42 5.21 -9.98
CA LEU A 558 -21.26 4.22 -9.27
C LEU A 558 -22.42 4.90 -8.53
N VAL A 559 -22.16 6.01 -7.83
CA VAL A 559 -23.21 6.79 -7.14
C VAL A 559 -24.20 7.40 -8.15
N TYR A 560 -23.71 7.92 -9.27
CA TYR A 560 -24.57 8.39 -10.36
C TYR A 560 -25.41 7.26 -10.97
N ALA A 561 -24.83 6.07 -11.19
CA ALA A 561 -25.53 4.92 -11.76
C ALA A 561 -26.67 4.41 -10.84
N LEU A 562 -26.47 4.43 -9.52
CA LEU A 562 -27.52 4.15 -8.54
C LEU A 562 -28.67 5.15 -8.65
N VAL A 563 -28.36 6.45 -8.73
CA VAL A 563 -29.37 7.51 -8.88
C VAL A 563 -30.13 7.38 -10.21
N LEU A 564 -29.42 7.19 -11.33
CA LEU A 564 -30.03 6.97 -12.64
C LEU A 564 -30.90 5.71 -12.66
N PHE A 565 -30.47 4.61 -12.03
CA PHE A 565 -31.28 3.38 -11.94
C PHE A 565 -32.56 3.58 -11.13
N ALA A 566 -32.48 4.27 -9.98
CA ALA A 566 -33.65 4.57 -9.15
C ALA A 566 -34.67 5.45 -9.90
N PHE A 567 -34.22 6.51 -10.57
CA PHE A 567 -35.09 7.37 -11.38
C PHE A 567 -35.63 6.67 -12.64
N ALA A 568 -34.83 5.79 -13.28
CA ALA A 568 -35.28 4.99 -14.41
C ALA A 568 -36.38 4.00 -14.00
N CYS A 569 -36.25 3.34 -12.84
CA CYS A 569 -37.30 2.48 -12.29
C CYS A 569 -38.59 3.28 -12.02
N GLY A 570 -38.49 4.46 -11.41
CA GLY A 570 -39.63 5.32 -11.10
C GLY A 570 -40.39 5.82 -12.34
N LEU A 571 -39.68 6.31 -13.36
CA LEU A 571 -40.29 6.77 -14.62
C LEU A 571 -40.84 5.61 -15.45
N ASN A 572 -40.13 4.47 -15.52
CA ASN A 572 -40.64 3.28 -16.18
C ASN A 572 -41.95 2.81 -15.51
N GLN A 573 -41.98 2.68 -14.18
CA GLN A 573 -43.18 2.25 -13.45
C GLN A 573 -44.39 3.17 -13.68
N LEU A 574 -44.16 4.48 -13.88
CA LEU A 574 -45.21 5.45 -14.16
C LEU A 574 -45.72 5.39 -15.62
N MET A 575 -44.81 5.24 -16.57
CA MET A 575 -45.09 5.43 -18.01
C MET A 575 -45.29 4.12 -18.79
N TRP A 576 -44.92 2.96 -18.23
CA TRP A 576 -44.94 1.66 -18.90
C TRP A 576 -46.31 1.31 -19.49
N TYR A 577 -47.40 1.53 -18.75
CA TYR A 577 -48.77 1.29 -19.23
C TYR A 577 -49.06 2.08 -20.52
N TYR A 578 -48.80 3.39 -20.52
CA TYR A 578 -49.01 4.25 -21.68
C TYR A 578 -48.11 3.85 -22.85
N SER A 579 -46.84 3.53 -22.59
CA SER A 579 -45.90 3.09 -23.64
C SER A 579 -46.31 1.74 -24.25
N SER A 580 -46.79 0.78 -23.45
CA SER A 580 -47.33 -0.50 -23.95
C SER A 580 -48.56 -0.29 -24.84
N MET A 581 -49.46 0.63 -24.48
CA MET A 581 -50.61 0.98 -25.29
C MET A 581 -50.19 1.59 -26.64
N ARG A 582 -49.26 2.55 -26.64
CA ARG A 582 -48.67 3.14 -27.85
C ARG A 582 -47.98 2.09 -28.73
N GLN A 583 -47.29 1.10 -28.13
CA GLN A 583 -46.70 -0.01 -28.88
C GLN A 583 -47.77 -0.82 -29.62
N THR A 584 -48.87 -1.20 -28.97
CA THR A 584 -49.96 -1.95 -29.64
C THR A 584 -50.62 -1.16 -30.77
N GLU A 585 -50.80 0.16 -30.59
CA GLU A 585 -51.28 1.07 -31.66
C GLU A 585 -50.31 1.12 -32.85
N CYS A 586 -49.00 1.14 -32.60
CA CYS A 586 -47.99 1.11 -33.65
C CYS A 586 -47.91 -0.25 -34.36
N GLU A 587 -48.06 -1.37 -33.64
CA GLU A 587 -48.13 -2.71 -34.24
C GLU A 587 -49.35 -2.85 -35.14
N GLN A 588 -50.52 -2.33 -34.72
CA GLN A 588 -51.69 -2.20 -35.57
C GLN A 588 -51.40 -1.34 -36.82
N TYR A 589 -50.79 -0.15 -36.67
CA TYR A 589 -50.40 0.68 -37.82
C TYR A 589 -49.51 -0.09 -38.82
N ARG A 590 -48.54 -0.88 -38.34
CA ARG A 590 -47.66 -1.70 -39.20
C ARG A 590 -48.41 -2.83 -39.90
N ILE A 591 -49.39 -3.46 -39.26
CA ILE A 591 -50.27 -4.45 -39.89
C ILE A 591 -51.10 -3.79 -41.01
N TRP A 592 -51.74 -2.65 -40.74
CA TRP A 592 -52.52 -1.90 -41.72
C TRP A 592 -51.67 -1.31 -42.86
N LEU A 593 -50.39 -1.02 -42.63
CA LEU A 593 -49.44 -0.59 -43.67
C LEU A 593 -49.09 -1.71 -44.65
N ASN A 594 -49.06 -2.96 -44.18
CA ASN A 594 -48.75 -4.16 -44.96
C ASN A 594 -50.00 -4.81 -45.59
N ALA A 595 -51.20 -4.34 -45.26
CA ALA A 595 -52.46 -4.84 -45.80
C ALA A 595 -52.64 -4.47 -47.30
N PRO A 596 -53.41 -5.26 -48.08
CA PRO A 596 -53.71 -4.92 -49.47
C PRO A 596 -54.50 -3.61 -49.56
N LYS A 597 -54.18 -2.79 -50.58
CA LYS A 597 -54.70 -1.42 -50.75
C LYS A 597 -56.22 -1.29 -50.92
N GLU A 598 -56.92 -2.40 -51.09
CA GLU A 598 -58.38 -2.47 -51.24
C GLU A 598 -59.12 -2.31 -49.90
N ILE A 599 -58.44 -2.52 -48.76
CA ILE A 599 -59.05 -2.32 -47.44
C ILE A 599 -58.99 -0.84 -47.07
N ALA A 600 -60.15 -0.24 -46.81
CA ALA A 600 -60.26 1.16 -46.39
C ALA A 600 -59.49 1.41 -45.08
N ARG A 601 -58.70 2.49 -45.03
CA ARG A 601 -57.94 2.87 -43.82
C ARG A 601 -58.89 3.29 -42.69
N PRO A 602 -58.62 2.93 -41.43
CA PRO A 602 -59.41 3.38 -40.29
C PRO A 602 -59.30 4.91 -40.12
N ALA A 603 -60.37 5.56 -39.65
CA ALA A 603 -60.39 7.01 -39.39
C ALA A 603 -59.25 7.47 -38.45
N ASN A 604 -58.82 6.61 -37.53
CA ASN A 604 -57.75 6.87 -36.58
C ASN A 604 -56.33 6.64 -37.15
N TRP A 605 -56.17 6.47 -38.48
CA TRP A 605 -54.90 6.16 -39.15
C TRP A 605 -53.74 7.09 -38.74
N GLU A 606 -53.97 8.41 -38.68
CA GLU A 606 -52.94 9.38 -38.31
C GLU A 606 -52.61 9.32 -36.81
N SER A 607 -53.61 9.06 -35.97
CA SER A 607 -53.45 8.82 -34.53
C SER A 607 -52.59 7.58 -34.27
N PHE A 608 -52.78 6.48 -35.01
CA PHE A 608 -51.93 5.29 -34.89
C PHE A 608 -50.52 5.50 -35.46
N ARG A 609 -50.37 6.31 -36.52
CA ARG A 609 -49.07 6.70 -37.08
C ARG A 609 -48.23 7.48 -36.06
N GLU A 610 -48.83 8.41 -35.33
CA GLU A 610 -48.14 9.18 -34.29
C GLU A 610 -47.64 8.30 -33.14
N SER A 611 -48.38 7.25 -32.79
CA SER A 611 -48.01 6.30 -31.74
C SER A 611 -46.77 5.44 -32.07
N CYS A 612 -46.31 5.43 -33.33
CA CYS A 612 -45.02 4.85 -33.73
C CYS A 612 -43.81 5.79 -33.49
N ASP A 613 -44.01 7.03 -33.05
CA ASP A 613 -42.91 7.98 -32.87
C ASP A 613 -42.01 7.61 -31.67
N ILE A 614 -40.71 7.88 -31.82
CA ILE A 614 -39.63 7.48 -30.90
C ILE A 614 -39.87 8.07 -29.50
N LYS A 615 -40.52 9.23 -29.40
CA LYS A 615 -40.96 9.85 -28.12
C LYS A 615 -41.68 8.85 -27.20
N TYR A 616 -42.56 8.01 -27.74
CA TYR A 616 -43.36 7.07 -26.93
C TYR A 616 -42.61 5.79 -26.56
N LYS A 617 -41.49 5.48 -27.23
CA LYS A 617 -40.60 4.37 -26.87
C LYS A 617 -39.68 4.71 -25.68
N ALA A 618 -39.47 6.00 -25.40
CA ALA A 618 -38.56 6.50 -24.36
C ALA A 618 -38.68 5.78 -23.01
N CYS A 619 -39.91 5.63 -22.50
CA CYS A 619 -40.18 5.00 -21.20
C CYS A 619 -40.88 3.62 -21.32
N SER A 620 -40.57 2.87 -22.39
CA SER A 620 -41.15 1.53 -22.65
C SER A 620 -40.54 0.40 -21.80
N SER A 621 -39.30 0.58 -21.36
CA SER A 621 -38.49 -0.40 -20.66
C SER A 621 -37.43 0.31 -19.83
N ILE A 622 -36.96 -0.32 -18.76
CA ILE A 622 -35.83 0.16 -17.94
C ILE A 622 -34.61 0.52 -18.80
N TYR A 623 -34.34 -0.23 -19.88
CA TYR A 623 -33.24 0.08 -20.80
C TYR A 623 -33.45 1.44 -21.49
N HIS A 624 -34.56 1.64 -22.22
CA HIS A 624 -34.82 2.90 -22.91
C HIS A 624 -35.03 4.08 -21.95
N THR A 625 -35.54 3.82 -20.74
CA THR A 625 -35.67 4.85 -19.69
C THR A 625 -34.28 5.25 -19.16
N SER A 626 -33.36 4.30 -19.01
CA SER A 626 -31.96 4.58 -18.62
C SER A 626 -31.19 5.31 -19.72
N GLU A 627 -31.41 4.95 -20.99
CA GLU A 627 -30.86 5.60 -22.18
C GLU A 627 -31.31 7.06 -22.29
N THR A 628 -32.61 7.32 -22.11
CA THR A 628 -33.15 8.69 -22.19
C THR A 628 -32.76 9.54 -20.98
N LEU A 629 -32.70 8.99 -19.77
CA LEU A 629 -32.14 9.70 -18.61
C LEU A 629 -30.63 10.00 -18.75
N PHE A 630 -29.87 9.12 -19.38
CA PHE A 630 -28.46 9.36 -19.71
C PHE A 630 -28.32 10.53 -20.69
N TRP A 631 -29.05 10.51 -21.81
CA TRP A 631 -29.01 11.61 -22.80
C TRP A 631 -29.56 12.93 -22.26
N ALA A 632 -30.50 12.89 -21.30
CA ALA A 632 -30.98 14.07 -20.60
C ALA A 632 -29.90 14.79 -19.76
N MET A 633 -28.84 14.10 -19.31
CA MET A 633 -27.70 14.76 -18.64
C MET A 633 -27.01 15.78 -19.57
N PHE A 634 -26.98 15.49 -20.87
CA PHE A 634 -26.40 16.35 -21.91
C PHE A 634 -27.39 17.38 -22.47
N GLY A 635 -28.62 17.44 -21.96
CA GLY A 635 -29.67 18.33 -22.46
C GLY A 635 -30.25 17.93 -23.81
N LEU A 636 -30.11 16.66 -24.23
CA LEU A 636 -30.59 16.16 -25.53
C LEU A 636 -32.01 15.55 -25.48
N VAL A 637 -32.74 15.70 -24.37
CA VAL A 637 -34.09 15.15 -24.19
C VAL A 637 -35.04 16.24 -23.70
N ASP A 638 -36.04 16.55 -24.52
CA ASP A 638 -37.06 17.57 -24.26
C ASP A 638 -38.19 17.08 -23.34
N LEU A 639 -38.88 18.03 -22.68
CA LEU A 639 -40.08 17.75 -21.88
C LEU A 639 -41.27 17.20 -22.71
N SER A 640 -41.19 17.25 -24.04
CA SER A 640 -42.13 16.63 -24.99
C SER A 640 -42.10 15.10 -24.96
N HIS A 641 -41.00 14.48 -24.50
CA HIS A 641 -40.94 13.02 -24.32
C HIS A 641 -41.86 12.52 -23.18
N PHE A 642 -42.35 13.42 -22.32
CA PHE A 642 -43.22 13.10 -21.18
C PHE A 642 -44.66 13.62 -21.33
N THR A 643 -45.03 14.23 -22.46
CA THR A 643 -46.43 14.62 -22.73
C THR A 643 -47.27 13.41 -23.13
N LEU A 644 -48.42 13.23 -22.48
CA LEU A 644 -49.37 12.16 -22.82
C LEU A 644 -50.31 12.59 -23.95
N LYS A 645 -50.96 11.60 -24.56
CA LYS A 645 -51.97 11.79 -25.63
C LYS A 645 -53.37 11.88 -25.01
N GLU A 646 -53.56 11.17 -23.91
CA GLU A 646 -54.70 11.21 -23.01
C GLU A 646 -54.63 12.43 -22.08
N PRO A 647 -55.77 13.01 -21.66
CA PRO A 647 -55.82 14.15 -20.74
C PRO A 647 -55.49 13.80 -19.27
N HIS A 648 -54.57 12.86 -19.03
CA HIS A 648 -54.15 12.42 -17.70
C HIS A 648 -53.09 13.35 -17.09
N PHE A 649 -53.49 14.61 -16.87
CA PHE A 649 -52.66 15.69 -16.33
C PHE A 649 -51.83 15.28 -15.10
N LEU A 650 -52.40 14.49 -14.18
CA LEU A 650 -51.69 14.04 -12.98
C LEU A 650 -50.45 13.18 -13.31
N THR A 651 -50.59 12.20 -14.21
CA THR A 651 -49.46 11.35 -14.62
C THR A 651 -48.41 12.16 -15.38
N GLU A 652 -48.82 13.02 -16.32
CA GLU A 652 -47.91 13.90 -17.05
C GLU A 652 -47.15 14.84 -16.11
N TRP A 653 -47.85 15.47 -15.17
CA TRP A 653 -47.25 16.34 -14.16
C TRP A 653 -46.26 15.57 -13.28
N THR A 654 -46.64 14.39 -12.76
CA THR A 654 -45.73 13.55 -11.97
C THR A 654 -44.51 13.11 -12.79
N GLY A 655 -44.66 12.73 -14.06
CA GLY A 655 -43.54 12.37 -14.94
C GLY A 655 -42.57 13.54 -15.14
N LYS A 656 -43.09 14.73 -15.46
CA LYS A 656 -42.30 15.96 -15.60
C LYS A 656 -41.64 16.39 -14.29
N THR A 657 -42.29 16.21 -13.13
CA THR A 657 -41.72 16.50 -11.81
C THR A 657 -40.62 15.50 -11.43
N ILE A 658 -40.80 14.21 -11.69
CA ILE A 658 -39.76 13.20 -11.46
C ILE A 658 -38.55 13.50 -12.35
N PHE A 659 -38.75 13.75 -13.65
CA PHE A 659 -37.69 14.15 -14.58
C PHE A 659 -36.96 15.43 -14.13
N GLY A 660 -37.69 16.49 -13.76
CA GLY A 660 -37.10 17.72 -13.24
C GLY A 660 -36.31 17.51 -11.94
N SER A 661 -36.78 16.64 -11.04
CA SER A 661 -36.06 16.30 -9.81
C SER A 661 -34.78 15.49 -10.08
N TYR A 662 -34.79 14.60 -11.08
CA TYR A 662 -33.59 13.93 -11.58
C TYR A 662 -32.60 14.95 -12.16
N SER A 663 -33.02 15.87 -13.02
CA SER A 663 -32.15 16.90 -13.60
C SER A 663 -31.52 17.79 -12.53
N CYS A 664 -32.28 18.20 -11.51
CA CYS A 664 -31.74 18.91 -10.35
C CYS A 664 -30.70 18.07 -9.59
N CYS A 665 -30.98 16.79 -9.33
CA CYS A 665 -30.07 15.90 -8.63
C CYS A 665 -28.77 15.66 -9.44
N ALA A 666 -28.88 15.26 -10.71
CA ALA A 666 -27.74 14.92 -11.56
C ALA A 666 -26.90 16.14 -11.95
N ILE A 667 -27.54 17.23 -12.42
CA ILE A 667 -26.84 18.37 -13.02
C ILE A 667 -26.47 19.43 -11.98
N ILE A 668 -27.31 19.68 -10.96
CA ILE A 668 -27.03 20.73 -9.96
C ILE A 668 -26.28 20.16 -8.74
N VAL A 669 -26.60 18.95 -8.27
CA VAL A 669 -25.91 18.36 -7.11
C VAL A 669 -24.71 17.53 -7.55
N LEU A 670 -24.93 16.42 -8.27
CA LEU A 670 -23.88 15.43 -8.53
C LEU A 670 -22.74 16.01 -9.39
N LEU A 671 -23.03 16.70 -10.50
CA LEU A 671 -21.99 17.29 -11.37
C LEU A 671 -21.13 18.33 -10.62
N ASN A 672 -21.71 19.16 -9.77
CA ASN A 672 -20.94 20.11 -8.95
C ASN A 672 -20.10 19.43 -7.86
N MET A 673 -20.61 18.36 -7.24
CA MET A 673 -19.83 17.54 -6.30
C MET A 673 -18.66 16.84 -6.99
N LEU A 674 -18.85 16.36 -8.23
CA LEU A 674 -17.79 15.76 -9.04
C LEU A 674 -16.69 16.79 -9.38
N ILE A 675 -17.06 18.03 -9.77
CA ILE A 675 -16.09 19.11 -10.01
C ILE A 675 -15.29 19.42 -8.74
N ALA A 676 -15.95 19.52 -7.58
CA ALA A 676 -15.28 19.77 -6.30
C ALA A 676 -14.32 18.63 -5.91
N MET A 677 -14.74 17.37 -6.09
CA MET A 677 -13.92 16.19 -5.85
C MET A 677 -12.70 16.14 -6.77
N MET A 678 -12.90 16.29 -8.09
CA MET A 678 -11.80 16.30 -9.07
C MET A 678 -10.80 17.43 -8.81
N SER A 679 -11.24 18.61 -8.36
CA SER A 679 -10.35 19.72 -8.00
C SER A 679 -9.40 19.35 -6.84
N ASN A 680 -9.94 18.73 -5.79
CA ASN A 680 -9.15 18.30 -4.63
C ASN A 680 -8.21 17.13 -4.99
N SER A 681 -8.72 16.12 -5.71
CA SER A 681 -7.89 15.01 -6.22
C SER A 681 -6.78 15.50 -7.13
N TYR A 682 -7.07 16.43 -8.05
CA TYR A 682 -6.07 17.01 -8.95
C TYR A 682 -4.95 17.69 -8.17
N GLN A 683 -5.26 18.49 -7.14
CA GLN A 683 -4.23 19.12 -6.31
C GLN A 683 -3.33 18.09 -5.62
N TYR A 684 -3.92 17.06 -5.00
CA TYR A 684 -3.15 16.00 -4.34
C TYR A 684 -2.25 15.22 -5.31
N ILE A 685 -2.78 14.86 -6.49
CA ILE A 685 -2.04 14.11 -7.52
C ILE A 685 -0.98 14.99 -8.18
N SER A 686 -1.28 16.25 -8.48
CA SER A 686 -0.36 17.21 -9.12
C SER A 686 0.91 17.43 -8.29
N ASN A 687 0.78 17.50 -6.96
CA ASN A 687 1.91 17.62 -6.04
C ASN A 687 2.91 16.44 -6.11
N GLN A 688 2.52 15.30 -6.70
CA GLN A 688 3.37 14.11 -6.87
C GLN A 688 3.66 13.79 -8.36
N ALA A 689 2.98 14.46 -9.30
CA ALA A 689 2.92 14.05 -10.70
C ALA A 689 4.27 13.94 -11.41
N ASP A 690 5.27 14.78 -11.10
CA ASP A 690 6.61 14.68 -11.67
C ASP A 690 7.37 13.41 -11.22
N VAL A 691 7.31 13.05 -9.93
CA VAL A 691 7.91 11.82 -9.39
C VAL A 691 7.30 10.59 -10.06
N GLU A 692 5.99 10.63 -10.27
CA GLU A 692 5.23 9.48 -10.78
C GLU A 692 5.28 9.36 -12.30
N TRP A 693 5.37 10.49 -13.01
CA TRP A 693 5.74 10.55 -14.41
C TRP A 693 7.16 10.01 -14.64
N LYS A 694 8.15 10.44 -13.84
CA LYS A 694 9.52 9.90 -13.89
C LYS A 694 9.54 8.38 -13.68
N PHE A 695 8.79 7.87 -12.69
CA PHE A 695 8.64 6.43 -12.47
C PHE A 695 8.01 5.70 -13.67
N ALA A 696 6.90 6.21 -14.23
CA ALA A 696 6.24 5.62 -15.39
C ALA A 696 7.13 5.64 -16.65
N ARG A 697 7.85 6.75 -16.87
CA ARG A 697 8.84 6.90 -17.94
C ARG A 697 10.01 5.93 -17.77
N SER A 698 10.50 5.72 -16.55
CA SER A 698 11.55 4.73 -16.26
C SER A 698 11.09 3.30 -16.51
N LYS A 699 9.82 2.95 -16.21
CA LYS A 699 9.27 1.63 -16.58
C LYS A 699 9.32 1.43 -18.11
N LEU A 700 8.84 2.42 -18.87
CA LEU A 700 8.87 2.41 -20.35
C LEU A 700 10.31 2.32 -20.88
N PHE A 701 11.27 3.06 -20.31
CA PHE A 701 12.65 3.03 -20.78
C PHE A 701 13.30 1.64 -20.66
N ILE A 702 13.03 0.95 -19.55
CA ILE A 702 13.57 -0.39 -19.28
C ILE A 702 13.02 -1.45 -20.25
N GLU A 703 11.77 -1.32 -20.67
CA GLU A 703 11.13 -2.19 -21.68
C GLU A 703 11.89 -2.21 -23.03
N TYR A 704 12.54 -1.10 -23.41
CA TYR A 704 13.39 -1.03 -24.61
C TYR A 704 14.90 -1.25 -24.34
N PHE A 705 15.34 -1.35 -23.08
CA PHE A 705 16.73 -1.70 -22.78
C PHE A 705 17.01 -3.16 -23.11
N ASP A 706 16.07 -4.07 -22.81
CA ASP A 706 16.23 -5.49 -23.10
C ASP A 706 16.18 -5.77 -24.62
N ASP A 707 16.91 -6.80 -25.08
CA ASP A 707 17.13 -7.10 -26.50
C ASP A 707 16.13 -8.10 -27.11
N THR A 708 15.02 -8.37 -26.42
CA THR A 708 13.98 -9.33 -26.84
C THR A 708 13.02 -8.79 -27.91
N ALA A 709 12.79 -7.47 -27.96
CA ALA A 709 11.76 -6.83 -28.78
C ALA A 709 12.31 -5.75 -29.75
N THR A 710 13.41 -6.03 -30.44
CA THR A 710 14.11 -5.07 -31.31
C THR A 710 13.40 -4.70 -32.61
N LEU A 711 12.51 -5.55 -33.12
CA LEU A 711 11.79 -5.35 -34.38
C LEU A 711 10.36 -4.83 -34.14
N PRO A 712 9.93 -3.76 -34.82
CA PRO A 712 8.54 -3.32 -34.76
C PRO A 712 7.61 -4.28 -35.53
N PRO A 713 6.30 -4.30 -35.21
CA PRO A 713 5.28 -4.77 -36.15
C PRO A 713 5.44 -4.04 -37.50
N PRO A 714 5.19 -4.67 -38.66
CA PRO A 714 4.84 -6.08 -38.84
C PRO A 714 6.06 -7.00 -38.85
N PHE A 715 7.28 -6.46 -38.96
CA PHE A 715 8.53 -7.21 -39.15
C PHE A 715 8.85 -8.21 -38.00
N ASN A 716 8.29 -8.00 -36.80
CA ASN A 716 8.29 -8.95 -35.67
C ASN A 716 7.73 -10.35 -36.01
N ILE A 717 6.89 -10.50 -37.04
CA ILE A 717 6.37 -11.81 -37.49
C ILE A 717 7.47 -12.63 -38.16
N ILE A 718 8.38 -12.00 -38.90
CA ILE A 718 9.37 -12.70 -39.72
C ILE A 718 10.44 -13.31 -38.80
N PRO A 719 10.55 -14.66 -38.69
CA PRO A 719 11.48 -15.26 -37.76
C PRO A 719 12.92 -15.02 -38.21
N SER A 720 13.79 -14.58 -37.30
CA SER A 720 15.21 -14.44 -37.65
C SER A 720 15.80 -15.82 -38.02
N PRO A 721 16.78 -15.91 -38.94
CA PRO A 721 17.41 -17.19 -39.28
C PRO A 721 18.01 -17.91 -38.07
N LYS A 722 18.45 -17.16 -37.05
CA LYS A 722 18.92 -17.70 -35.76
C LYS A 722 17.77 -18.25 -34.91
N SER A 723 16.61 -17.58 -34.90
CA SER A 723 15.40 -18.06 -34.21
C SER A 723 14.90 -19.37 -34.80
N PHE A 724 14.94 -19.52 -36.14
CA PHE A 724 14.59 -20.77 -36.81
C PHE A 724 15.57 -21.91 -36.46
N TYR A 725 16.88 -21.64 -36.49
CA TYR A 725 17.90 -22.58 -36.03
C TYR A 725 17.73 -22.97 -34.54
N TYR A 726 17.44 -22.01 -33.65
CA TYR A 726 17.19 -22.30 -32.24
C TYR A 726 15.86 -23.05 -32.01
N GLY A 727 14.82 -22.79 -32.81
CA GLY A 727 13.55 -23.54 -32.75
C GLY A 727 13.73 -25.00 -33.19
N ILE A 728 14.41 -25.24 -34.31
CA ILE A 728 14.81 -26.58 -34.75
C ILE A 728 15.70 -27.24 -33.71
N LYS A 729 16.72 -26.54 -33.20
CA LYS A 729 17.59 -27.08 -32.15
C LYS A 729 16.83 -27.41 -30.87
N TRP A 730 15.86 -26.60 -30.45
CA TRP A 730 15.02 -26.88 -29.28
C TRP A 730 14.14 -28.11 -29.51
N LEU A 731 13.59 -28.29 -30.72
CA LEU A 731 12.94 -29.54 -31.12
C LEU A 731 13.91 -30.73 -31.02
N CYS A 732 15.11 -30.61 -31.59
CA CYS A 732 16.13 -31.66 -31.54
C CYS A 732 16.60 -31.97 -30.12
N ASP A 733 16.83 -30.97 -29.26
CA ASP A 733 17.22 -31.16 -27.85
C ASP A 733 16.04 -31.73 -27.01
N ARG A 734 14.79 -31.49 -27.43
CA ARG A 734 13.57 -32.06 -26.83
C ARG A 734 13.39 -33.55 -27.17
N TYR A 735 13.69 -33.95 -28.41
CA TYR A 735 13.53 -35.33 -28.91
C TYR A 735 14.80 -36.20 -28.78
N CYS A 736 16.01 -35.64 -28.87
CA CYS A 736 17.29 -36.36 -28.88
C CYS A 736 18.12 -36.11 -27.61
N LYS A 737 17.63 -36.57 -26.45
CA LYS A 737 18.31 -36.43 -25.14
C LYS A 737 19.53 -37.36 -24.95
N CYS A 738 20.58 -37.25 -25.78
CA CYS A 738 21.78 -38.11 -25.66
C CYS A 738 23.14 -37.41 -25.72
N SER A 739 24.03 -37.84 -24.82
CA SER A 739 25.50 -37.84 -24.94
C SER A 739 26.27 -36.52 -25.16
N LYS A 740 26.19 -35.56 -24.22
CA LYS A 740 27.24 -34.53 -24.00
C LYS A 740 27.59 -34.27 -22.51
N ALA A 741 27.27 -35.19 -21.60
CA ALA A 741 27.34 -34.95 -20.15
C ALA A 741 28.76 -35.01 -19.53
N ILE A 742 29.60 -35.95 -19.96
CA ILE A 742 30.75 -36.40 -19.15
C ILE A 742 31.98 -35.49 -19.29
N GLN A 743 32.37 -35.12 -20.51
CA GLN A 743 33.60 -34.34 -20.77
C GLN A 743 33.52 -32.89 -20.25
N ALA A 744 32.32 -32.38 -19.96
CA ALA A 744 32.09 -31.01 -19.50
C ALA A 744 32.56 -30.77 -18.05
N GLY A 745 32.66 -31.79 -17.19
CA GLY A 745 32.82 -31.63 -15.73
C GLY A 745 34.03 -30.80 -15.31
N LYS A 746 35.23 -31.16 -15.80
CA LYS A 746 36.49 -30.52 -15.39
C LYS A 746 36.59 -29.05 -15.86
N GLN A 747 36.09 -28.78 -17.07
CA GLN A 747 36.05 -27.44 -17.66
C GLN A 747 34.98 -26.56 -16.98
N ARG A 748 33.83 -27.16 -16.59
CA ARG A 748 32.78 -26.52 -15.79
C ARG A 748 33.27 -26.14 -14.39
N SER A 749 34.10 -26.96 -13.74
CA SER A 749 34.72 -26.63 -12.45
C SER A 749 35.61 -25.39 -12.53
N MET A 750 36.53 -25.34 -13.50
CA MET A 750 37.39 -24.17 -13.72
C MET A 750 36.59 -22.91 -14.09
N ARG A 751 35.50 -23.06 -14.85
CA ARG A 751 34.58 -21.95 -15.16
C ARG A 751 33.87 -21.46 -13.90
N ASN A 752 33.26 -22.36 -13.13
CA ASN A 752 32.57 -22.04 -11.88
C ASN A 752 33.50 -21.34 -10.88
N GLN A 753 34.79 -21.71 -10.80
CA GLN A 753 35.74 -21.05 -9.89
C GLN A 753 36.10 -19.63 -10.34
N ARG A 754 36.16 -19.34 -11.66
CA ARG A 754 36.29 -17.96 -12.16
C ARG A 754 35.05 -17.13 -11.84
N ILE A 755 33.86 -17.70 -12.11
CA ILE A 755 32.57 -17.07 -11.78
C ILE A 755 32.49 -16.75 -10.28
N LEU A 756 32.90 -17.66 -9.40
CA LEU A 756 32.88 -17.44 -7.95
C LEU A 756 33.78 -16.28 -7.53
N ARG A 757 34.97 -16.13 -8.14
CA ARG A 757 35.85 -14.97 -7.91
C ARG A 757 35.20 -13.68 -8.39
N GLU A 758 34.71 -13.64 -9.63
CA GLU A 758 34.03 -12.45 -10.19
C GLU A 758 32.80 -12.02 -9.37
N VAL A 759 32.03 -12.97 -8.82
CA VAL A 759 30.89 -12.70 -7.92
C VAL A 759 31.38 -12.18 -6.56
N ASN A 760 32.37 -12.83 -5.95
CA ASN A 760 32.99 -12.37 -4.69
C ASN A 760 33.58 -10.96 -4.81
N ASP A 761 34.23 -10.65 -5.93
CA ASP A 761 34.85 -9.35 -6.15
C ASP A 761 33.79 -8.26 -6.35
N ARG A 762 32.66 -8.57 -7.00
CA ARG A 762 31.49 -7.68 -7.08
C ARG A 762 30.86 -7.44 -5.70
N GLU A 763 30.63 -8.49 -4.93
CA GLU A 763 30.09 -8.42 -3.55
C GLU A 763 30.99 -7.56 -2.65
N ASN A 764 32.31 -7.76 -2.69
CA ASN A 764 33.26 -6.97 -1.90
C ASN A 764 33.31 -5.50 -2.33
N ASN A 765 33.25 -5.21 -3.64
CA ASN A 765 33.14 -3.84 -4.14
C ASN A 765 31.82 -3.17 -3.70
N TYR A 766 30.69 -3.91 -3.77
CA TYR A 766 29.39 -3.42 -3.30
C TYR A 766 29.40 -3.14 -1.78
N ARG A 767 29.94 -4.05 -0.96
CA ARG A 767 30.09 -3.86 0.49
C ARG A 767 30.97 -2.65 0.83
N PHE A 768 32.07 -2.44 0.09
CA PHE A 768 32.94 -1.28 0.27
C PHE A 768 32.20 0.03 -0.04
N VAL A 769 31.49 0.12 -1.17
CA VAL A 769 30.67 1.28 -1.53
C VAL A 769 29.58 1.51 -0.48
N THR A 770 28.81 0.47 -0.13
CA THR A 770 27.70 0.55 0.84
C THR A 770 28.15 0.99 2.23
N ARG A 771 29.27 0.44 2.75
CA ARG A 771 29.90 0.89 4.01
C ARG A 771 30.29 2.36 3.98
N ASN A 772 30.77 2.87 2.83
CA ASN A 772 31.09 4.28 2.67
C ASN A 772 29.84 5.17 2.55
N LEU A 773 28.76 4.69 1.92
CA LEU A 773 27.47 5.39 1.85
C LEU A 773 26.81 5.47 3.24
N VAL A 774 26.76 4.37 3.99
CA VAL A 774 26.23 4.33 5.36
C VAL A 774 27.00 5.31 6.26
N LYS A 775 28.35 5.31 6.21
CA LYS A 775 29.17 6.28 6.96
C LYS A 775 28.88 7.74 6.60
N ARG A 776 28.72 8.06 5.30
CA ARG A 776 28.34 9.41 4.85
C ARG A 776 26.94 9.78 5.35
N TYR A 777 26.00 8.83 5.29
CA TYR A 777 24.62 9.03 5.70
C TYR A 777 24.49 9.31 7.20
N ILE A 778 25.08 8.49 8.06
CA ILE A 778 25.06 8.69 9.53
C ILE A 778 25.69 10.05 9.88
N ALA A 779 26.87 10.35 9.33
CA ALA A 779 27.56 11.63 9.60
C ALA A 779 26.75 12.84 9.10
N GLN A 780 26.02 12.72 7.99
CA GLN A 780 25.10 13.77 7.52
C GLN A 780 23.84 13.86 8.40
N MET A 781 23.32 12.74 8.87
CA MET A 781 22.13 12.66 9.73
C MET A 781 22.39 13.30 11.09
N GLN A 782 23.49 12.97 11.77
CA GLN A 782 23.91 13.59 13.03
C GLN A 782 24.10 15.11 12.87
N ARG A 783 24.76 15.57 11.80
CA ARG A 783 24.91 17.00 11.50
C ARG A 783 23.59 17.71 11.25
N VAL A 784 22.65 17.05 10.57
CA VAL A 784 21.31 17.62 10.34
C VAL A 784 20.52 17.68 11.63
N LYS A 785 20.59 16.65 12.50
CA LYS A 785 19.99 16.66 13.85
C LYS A 785 20.45 17.90 14.62
N GLN A 786 21.77 18.03 14.82
CA GLN A 786 22.46 19.16 15.48
C GLN A 786 22.20 20.55 14.87
N GLN A 787 21.81 20.64 13.59
CA GLN A 787 21.47 21.92 12.92
C GLN A 787 19.96 22.20 12.87
N SER A 788 19.13 21.20 13.17
CA SER A 788 17.66 21.29 13.11
C SER A 788 17.02 21.45 14.48
N GLU A 789 17.71 20.98 15.52
CA GLU A 789 17.36 21.25 16.91
C GLU A 789 17.68 22.71 17.24
N GLY A 790 16.66 23.41 17.71
CA GLY A 790 16.79 24.74 18.32
C GLY A 790 16.61 24.60 19.82
N VAL A 791 17.27 25.48 20.57
CA VAL A 791 17.37 25.42 22.04
C VAL A 791 16.01 25.16 22.71
N SER A 792 15.88 24.08 23.49
CA SER A 792 14.66 23.75 24.23
C SER A 792 14.49 24.61 25.50
N GLU A 793 13.39 24.44 26.22
CA GLU A 793 13.33 24.86 27.64
C GLU A 793 14.25 23.96 28.50
N ASP A 794 14.50 22.73 28.06
CA ASP A 794 15.17 21.70 28.83
C ASP A 794 16.71 21.86 28.82
N ASP A 795 17.36 22.19 27.69
CA ASP A 795 18.77 22.61 27.63
C ASP A 795 19.03 23.88 28.50
N VAL A 796 18.01 24.73 28.67
CA VAL A 796 18.06 25.90 29.57
C VAL A 796 17.84 25.50 31.04
N ASN A 797 17.21 24.35 31.30
CA ASN A 797 17.09 23.78 32.64
C ASN A 797 18.33 22.97 33.05
N GLU A 798 18.95 22.21 32.13
CA GLU A 798 20.27 21.55 32.21
C GLU A 798 21.34 22.53 32.68
N ILE A 799 21.68 23.55 31.86
CA ILE A 799 22.67 24.59 32.19
C ILE A 799 22.35 25.28 33.53
N LYS A 800 21.06 25.47 33.85
CA LYS A 800 20.63 26.07 35.12
C LYS A 800 20.81 25.12 36.31
N GLN A 801 20.70 23.80 36.09
CA GLN A 801 20.99 22.80 37.10
C GLN A 801 22.49 22.66 37.32
N ASP A 802 23.33 22.64 36.29
CA ASP A 802 24.79 22.61 36.45
C ASP A 802 25.27 23.77 37.30
N ILE A 803 24.81 24.99 36.99
CA ILE A 803 25.07 26.20 37.79
C ILE A 803 24.57 26.04 39.25
N SER A 804 23.51 25.25 39.48
CA SER A 804 22.98 24.99 40.81
C SER A 804 23.79 23.94 41.57
N ALA A 805 24.17 22.84 40.92
CA ALA A 805 24.99 21.76 41.46
C ALA A 805 26.41 22.25 41.78
N PHE A 806 27.08 22.88 40.82
CA PHE A 806 28.39 23.53 41.00
C PHE A 806 28.40 24.52 42.15
N ARG A 807 27.32 25.30 42.33
CA ARG A 807 27.18 26.21 43.49
C ARG A 807 27.09 25.45 44.81
N TYR A 808 26.36 24.34 44.88
CA TYR A 808 26.26 23.51 46.10
C TYR A 808 27.58 22.79 46.39
N GLU A 809 28.25 22.26 45.36
CA GLU A 809 29.58 21.65 45.45
C GLU A 809 30.61 22.65 45.98
N LEU A 810 30.72 23.83 45.36
CA LEU A 810 31.63 24.90 45.78
C LEU A 810 31.39 25.35 47.23
N LEU A 811 30.12 25.47 47.65
CA LEU A 811 29.77 25.76 49.05
C LEU A 811 30.16 24.60 49.99
N GLY A 812 30.04 23.35 49.55
CA GLY A 812 30.51 22.17 50.27
C GLY A 812 32.03 22.15 50.44
N VAL A 813 32.79 22.39 49.36
CA VAL A 813 34.26 22.50 49.38
C VAL A 813 34.72 23.62 50.29
N LEU A 814 34.12 24.81 50.21
CA LEU A 814 34.44 25.94 51.10
C LEU A 814 34.16 25.59 52.57
N ARG A 815 33.00 24.97 52.87
CA ARG A 815 32.63 24.55 54.23
C ARG A 815 33.55 23.45 54.79
N ASN A 816 33.94 22.48 53.97
CA ASN A 816 34.88 21.42 54.36
C ASN A 816 36.29 21.98 54.65
N ASN A 817 36.69 23.05 53.96
CA ASN A 817 37.92 23.79 54.25
C ASN A 817 37.78 24.82 55.40
N GLY A 818 36.69 24.76 56.18
CA GLY A 818 36.49 25.60 57.36
C GLY A 818 36.07 27.06 57.09
N PHE A 819 35.81 27.44 55.84
CA PHE A 819 35.33 28.79 55.53
C PHE A 819 33.86 28.94 55.95
N ASN A 820 33.58 30.04 56.67
CA ASN A 820 32.24 30.35 57.17
C ASN A 820 31.33 30.85 56.04
N THR A 821 30.78 29.92 55.27
CA THR A 821 29.74 30.17 54.26
C THR A 821 28.44 30.54 54.99
N GLY A 822 28.09 31.84 54.97
CA GLY A 822 27.08 32.47 55.85
C GLY A 822 25.61 32.09 55.63
N HIS A 823 25.30 30.82 55.33
CA HIS A 823 23.95 30.28 55.20
C HIS A 823 23.64 29.33 56.35
N THR A 824 23.18 29.88 57.48
CA THR A 824 22.71 29.09 58.65
C THR A 824 21.34 28.43 58.44
N ASP A 825 20.64 28.76 57.35
CA ASP A 825 19.30 28.25 57.02
C ASP A 825 19.30 27.44 55.71
N MET A 826 19.00 26.13 55.82
CA MET A 826 18.65 25.29 54.65
C MET A 826 17.32 25.73 53.99
N ASN A 827 16.54 26.60 54.64
CA ASN A 827 15.24 27.08 54.19
C ASN A 827 15.27 28.43 53.44
N GLN A 828 16.44 28.98 53.11
CA GLN A 828 16.53 30.32 52.50
C GLN A 828 15.98 30.32 51.06
N LYS A 829 14.80 30.94 50.88
CA LYS A 829 14.04 30.98 49.62
C LYS A 829 14.84 31.58 48.48
N THR A 830 15.26 30.74 47.54
CA THR A 830 15.99 31.15 46.34
C THR A 830 15.09 32.02 45.45
N TYR A 831 15.49 33.27 45.20
CA TYR A 831 14.73 34.22 44.35
C TYR A 831 14.91 33.93 42.84
N SER A 832 14.65 32.69 42.43
CA SER A 832 14.60 32.29 41.02
C SER A 832 13.24 32.63 40.41
N ARG A 833 13.24 33.11 39.16
CA ARG A 833 12.00 33.49 38.45
C ARG A 833 11.12 32.31 38.03
N ASN A 834 11.60 31.06 38.11
CA ASN A 834 10.81 29.85 37.84
C ASN A 834 9.99 29.36 39.05
N LYS A 835 9.23 30.28 39.66
CA LYS A 835 8.26 30.03 40.75
C LYS A 835 6.99 29.28 40.27
N LYS A 836 7.14 28.35 39.31
CA LYS A 836 6.06 27.60 38.64
C LYS A 836 6.30 26.09 38.43
N ARG A 837 7.51 25.61 38.10
CA ARG A 837 7.80 24.15 37.98
C ARG A 837 8.23 23.61 39.34
N SER A 838 9.44 23.94 39.81
CA SER A 838 9.90 23.54 41.16
C SER A 838 9.02 24.07 42.30
N ALA A 839 8.54 25.32 42.25
CA ALA A 839 7.58 25.81 43.25
C ALA A 839 6.15 25.23 43.11
N MET A 840 5.88 24.38 42.11
CA MET A 840 4.67 23.54 42.05
C MET A 840 4.97 22.12 42.52
N ALA A 841 6.14 21.55 42.24
CA ALA A 841 6.62 20.32 42.86
C ALA A 841 6.72 20.48 44.39
N GLU A 842 7.40 21.53 44.87
CA GLU A 842 7.43 21.90 46.30
C GLU A 842 6.03 22.13 46.88
N ARG A 843 5.04 22.61 46.10
CA ARG A 843 3.64 22.71 46.55
C ARG A 843 2.89 21.38 46.54
N ARG A 844 3.21 20.45 45.64
CA ARG A 844 2.65 19.09 45.59
C ARG A 844 3.18 18.27 46.78
N LEU A 845 4.49 18.32 47.02
CA LEU A 845 5.16 17.68 48.15
C LEU A 845 4.70 18.31 49.49
N LYS A 846 4.70 19.64 49.64
CA LYS A 846 4.34 20.31 50.91
C LYS A 846 2.85 20.44 51.18
N LYS A 847 1.96 20.23 50.19
CA LYS A 847 0.53 19.99 50.49
C LYS A 847 0.36 18.53 50.92
N GLY A 848 -0.07 18.33 52.16
CA GLY A 848 -0.67 17.06 52.57
C GLY A 848 -2.02 16.86 51.88
N LEU A 849 -1.99 16.36 50.66
CA LEU A 849 -3.12 15.66 50.06
C LEU A 849 -3.03 14.19 50.49
N PRO A 850 -4.14 13.54 50.89
CA PRO A 850 -4.24 12.09 50.75
C PRO A 850 -4.15 11.71 49.26
N GLU A 851 -4.12 10.41 48.99
CA GLU A 851 -3.89 9.80 47.66
C GLU A 851 -4.59 10.54 46.51
N PHE A 852 -3.93 10.59 45.34
CA PHE A 852 -4.39 11.31 44.15
C PHE A 852 -5.55 10.58 43.44
N ASN A 853 -6.61 10.28 44.18
CA ASN A 853 -7.93 9.99 43.63
C ASN A 853 -8.40 11.22 42.86
N ILE A 854 -8.19 11.19 41.55
CA ILE A 854 -8.94 12.02 40.60
C ILE A 854 -10.42 11.82 40.96
N PRO A 855 -11.20 12.86 41.25
CA PRO A 855 -12.58 12.71 41.67
C PRO A 855 -13.41 12.15 40.51
N VAL A 856 -13.53 10.82 40.48
CA VAL A 856 -14.29 10.09 39.46
C VAL A 856 -15.75 10.55 39.56
N PRO A 857 -16.38 11.02 38.46
CA PRO A 857 -17.75 11.51 38.51
C PRO A 857 -18.69 10.48 39.15
N GLU A 858 -19.62 10.94 39.99
CA GLU A 858 -20.50 10.09 40.81
C GLU A 858 -21.30 9.06 39.98
N SER A 859 -21.52 9.36 38.69
CA SER A 859 -22.11 8.45 37.69
C SER A 859 -21.38 7.12 37.52
N PHE A 860 -20.10 7.02 37.88
CA PHE A 860 -19.31 5.78 37.82
C PHE A 860 -19.25 5.03 39.16
N GLN A 861 -19.73 5.62 40.26
CA GLN A 861 -19.61 5.04 41.61
C GLN A 861 -20.78 4.09 41.98
N THR A 862 -21.82 3.98 41.15
CA THR A 862 -23.13 3.41 41.52
C THR A 862 -23.49 2.08 40.82
N THR A 863 -22.62 1.06 40.92
CA THR A 863 -22.99 -0.34 40.51
C THR A 863 -22.47 -1.45 41.46
N ALA A 864 -22.54 -1.26 42.79
CA ALA A 864 -22.06 -2.27 43.76
C ALA A 864 -22.95 -2.50 45.01
N THR A 865 -24.30 -2.52 44.87
CA THR A 865 -25.16 -3.03 45.97
C THR A 865 -26.41 -3.76 45.45
N ARG A 866 -26.70 -4.94 46.01
CA ARG A 866 -27.90 -5.74 45.70
C ARG A 866 -29.13 -5.22 46.45
N ARG A 867 -30.31 -5.38 45.84
CA ARG A 867 -31.61 -4.95 46.39
C ARG A 867 -31.93 -5.58 47.75
N THR A 868 -32.41 -4.77 48.68
CA THR A 868 -33.54 -5.10 49.59
C THR A 868 -34.47 -3.89 49.68
N SER A 869 -35.74 -4.11 50.05
CA SER A 869 -36.85 -3.18 49.82
C SER A 869 -37.38 -2.47 51.06
N THR A 870 -37.79 -1.20 50.94
CA THR A 870 -39.09 -0.68 51.45
C THR A 870 -39.45 0.70 50.84
N VAL A 871 -40.73 1.08 50.92
CA VAL A 871 -41.47 2.17 50.23
C VAL A 871 -42.64 2.59 51.17
N PRO A 872 -43.31 3.79 51.12
CA PRO A 872 -43.31 4.94 50.18
C PRO A 872 -42.77 6.26 50.85
N LEU A 873 -43.29 7.52 50.82
CA LEU A 873 -44.54 8.16 50.35
C LEU A 873 -44.48 9.73 50.28
N ASN A 874 -44.91 10.33 49.15
CA ASN A 874 -45.46 11.71 48.95
C ASN A 874 -44.59 12.96 49.30
N ASN A 875 -44.81 14.18 48.74
CA ASN A 875 -45.89 14.69 47.86
C ASN A 875 -45.42 15.83 46.87
N HIS A 876 -46.35 16.26 45.99
CA HIS A 876 -46.30 17.34 44.96
C HIS A 876 -45.64 18.70 45.34
N ILE A 877 -45.21 19.60 44.43
CA ILE A 877 -46.01 20.39 43.45
C ILE A 877 -45.23 20.90 42.20
N GLU A 878 -45.99 21.14 41.12
CA GLU A 878 -45.76 21.70 39.77
C GLU A 878 -44.49 22.52 39.40
N ALA A 879 -44.14 22.46 38.11
CA ALA A 879 -43.36 23.46 37.39
C ALA A 879 -44.00 23.83 36.03
N LYS A 880 -43.90 25.10 35.60
CA LYS A 880 -44.29 25.61 34.27
C LYS A 880 -43.13 26.41 33.64
N ALA A 881 -43.12 26.53 32.31
CA ALA A 881 -41.87 26.64 31.55
C ALA A 881 -41.62 27.98 30.82
N SER A 882 -40.31 28.32 30.74
CA SER A 882 -39.66 29.12 29.66
C SER A 882 -39.99 30.63 29.56
N PRO A 883 -39.26 31.41 28.72
CA PRO A 883 -37.84 31.35 28.34
C PRO A 883 -37.09 32.68 28.60
N ILE A 884 -35.75 32.66 28.59
CA ILE A 884 -34.92 33.89 28.60
C ILE A 884 -34.07 33.98 27.32
N LYS A 885 -33.89 35.21 26.81
CA LYS A 885 -33.37 35.51 25.47
C LYS A 885 -31.84 35.61 25.42
N PHE A 886 -31.26 35.27 24.27
CA PHE A 886 -29.91 35.69 23.88
C PHE A 886 -29.81 37.23 23.76
N SER A 887 -28.65 37.78 24.11
CA SER A 887 -28.22 39.14 23.74
C SER A 887 -26.86 39.10 23.05
N THR A 888 -26.69 39.92 22.01
CA THR A 888 -25.54 39.88 21.10
C THR A 888 -24.32 40.62 21.65
N LEU A 889 -23.11 40.09 21.41
CA LEU A 889 -21.85 40.83 21.58
C LEU A 889 -21.19 41.10 20.22
N ASN A 890 -20.57 42.27 20.06
CA ASN A 890 -20.33 42.89 18.75
C ASN A 890 -18.84 42.89 18.35
N TRP A 891 -18.53 42.45 17.13
CA TRP A 891 -17.24 41.85 16.77
C TRP A 891 -16.19 42.82 16.17
N LYS A 892 -16.06 44.04 16.72
CA LYS A 892 -15.23 45.11 16.11
C LYS A 892 -14.23 45.81 17.06
N LYS A 893 -13.22 45.07 17.54
CA LYS A 893 -11.87 45.57 17.88
C LYS A 893 -10.87 44.40 17.88
N LEU A 894 -9.58 44.70 17.64
CA LEU A 894 -8.43 43.77 17.51
C LEU A 894 -8.35 42.92 16.20
N LYS A 895 -7.94 43.57 15.10
CA LYS A 895 -7.24 42.88 13.99
C LYS A 895 -5.73 43.07 14.12
N LYS A 896 -4.98 41.98 14.35
CA LYS A 896 -3.73 41.63 13.62
C LYS A 896 -3.08 40.34 14.11
N LYS A 897 -2.67 39.51 13.14
CA LYS A 897 -1.62 38.46 13.19
C LYS A 897 -1.59 37.55 14.44
N VAL A 898 -2.18 36.37 14.31
CA VAL A 898 -1.56 35.14 14.80
C VAL A 898 -1.07 34.35 13.58
N SER A 899 0.19 33.96 13.59
CA SER A 899 0.79 32.98 12.68
C SER A 899 2.04 32.43 13.36
N PHE A 900 1.97 31.18 13.81
CA PHE A 900 3.08 30.29 14.17
C PHE A 900 2.47 28.87 14.29
N LYS A 901 3.00 27.90 13.54
CA LYS A 901 4.09 26.97 13.91
C LYS A 901 3.69 25.90 14.95
N TYR A 902 3.71 24.66 14.47
CA TYR A 902 4.19 23.45 15.19
C TYR A 902 5.50 23.72 15.96
N PRO A 903 5.90 22.89 16.98
CA PRO A 903 5.66 21.45 16.97
C PRO A 903 5.43 20.76 18.35
N ASN A 904 5.43 19.42 18.28
CA ASN A 904 5.93 18.49 19.31
C ASN A 904 5.10 18.29 20.60
N ARG A 905 5.22 17.14 21.29
CA ARG A 905 5.60 15.73 20.98
C ARG A 905 5.35 14.98 22.32
N GLN A 906 5.52 13.65 22.36
CA GLN A 906 5.91 12.93 23.59
C GLN A 906 4.89 13.00 24.77
N LEU A 907 5.14 12.40 25.94
CA LEU A 907 5.66 11.05 26.23
C LEU A 907 4.54 10.43 27.10
N MET A 908 4.18 9.16 26.98
CA MET A 908 4.98 7.94 27.13
C MET A 908 5.33 7.57 28.62
N GLU A 909 5.43 6.33 29.17
CA GLU A 909 5.19 4.92 28.70
C GLU A 909 6.63 4.19 28.71
N GLN A 910 7.11 3.04 29.32
CA GLN A 910 6.77 1.56 29.56
C GLN A 910 6.75 0.90 31.01
N LYS A 911 7.24 -0.35 31.43
CA LYS A 911 8.51 -1.13 31.05
C LYS A 911 9.04 -2.58 31.55
N ASN A 912 8.66 -3.77 30.97
CA ASN A 912 9.21 -5.20 30.81
C ASN A 912 9.55 -6.29 31.97
N ALA A 913 10.52 -7.24 31.74
CA ALA A 913 11.35 -8.23 32.57
C ALA A 913 10.81 -9.17 33.70
N LYS A 914 11.48 -10.30 34.10
CA LYS A 914 12.90 -10.83 33.99
C LYS A 914 12.95 -12.41 33.82
N LYS A 915 14.04 -13.23 34.00
CA LYS A 915 15.52 -13.10 34.26
C LYS A 915 16.34 -14.37 33.86
N LYS A 916 17.62 -14.16 33.53
CA LYS A 916 18.86 -14.96 33.78
C LYS A 916 19.26 -16.16 32.87
N SER A 917 20.50 -16.62 33.09
CA SER A 917 21.42 -17.11 32.03
C SER A 917 22.33 -18.30 32.43
N MET A 918 22.93 -18.96 31.43
CA MET A 918 24.14 -19.79 31.54
C MET A 918 24.91 -19.84 30.20
N SER A 919 26.20 -20.20 30.22
CA SER A 919 27.07 -20.30 29.04
C SER A 919 28.06 -21.46 29.13
N PHE A 920 28.45 -22.03 27.99
CA PHE A 920 29.64 -22.87 27.81
C PHE A 920 30.09 -22.84 26.32
N ASP A 921 31.39 -22.71 26.08
CA ASP A 921 32.00 -22.82 24.75
C ASP A 921 32.42 -24.27 24.44
N CYS A 922 32.33 -24.71 23.17
CA CYS A 922 33.52 -25.07 22.38
C CYS A 922 33.24 -25.72 21.00
N GLN A 923 34.06 -25.29 20.02
CA GLN A 923 34.62 -26.09 18.90
C GLN A 923 33.66 -26.61 17.79
N ALA A 924 34.24 -27.11 16.69
CA ALA A 924 33.59 -27.09 15.37
C ALA A 924 33.89 -28.27 14.44
N GLY A 925 32.83 -28.75 13.77
CA GLY A 925 32.85 -29.59 12.56
C GLY A 925 33.04 -31.11 12.79
N PRO A 926 32.91 -31.94 11.73
CA PRO A 926 32.53 -31.63 10.35
C PRO A 926 31.22 -32.34 9.89
N LEU A 927 30.81 -32.07 8.64
CA LEU A 927 29.76 -32.83 7.94
C LEU A 927 30.20 -34.26 7.59
N PRO A 928 29.26 -35.23 7.62
CA PRO A 928 29.24 -36.31 6.65
C PRO A 928 27.91 -36.37 5.87
N SER A 929 27.94 -37.03 4.71
CA SER A 929 26.77 -37.31 3.87
C SER A 929 26.81 -38.77 3.40
N THR A 930 25.71 -39.53 3.50
CA THR A 930 25.56 -40.83 2.81
C THR A 930 24.11 -41.36 2.79
N PHE A 931 23.74 -41.93 1.63
CA PHE A 931 22.80 -43.02 1.33
C PHE A 931 21.46 -43.23 2.10
N LEU A 932 20.37 -42.99 1.36
CA LEU A 932 19.37 -43.98 0.87
C LEU A 932 19.13 -45.35 1.57
N THR A 933 17.85 -45.75 1.51
CA THR A 933 17.25 -47.11 1.63
C THR A 933 17.31 -47.84 2.97
N HIS A 934 16.14 -48.27 3.47
CA HIS A 934 15.79 -49.70 3.52
C HIS A 934 14.27 -49.95 3.72
N LEU A 935 13.79 -51.10 3.20
CA LEU A 935 12.48 -51.73 3.47
C LEU A 935 12.69 -53.00 4.31
N PRO A 936 11.65 -53.46 5.02
CA PRO A 936 11.04 -54.79 4.74
C PRO A 936 9.53 -54.63 4.42
N ASN A 937 8.93 -55.33 3.44
CA ASN A 937 8.71 -56.78 3.27
C ASN A 937 7.73 -57.40 4.29
N ASP A 938 6.56 -57.85 3.82
CA ASP A 938 6.30 -59.30 3.74
C ASP A 938 5.30 -59.66 2.60
N THR A 939 5.04 -60.95 2.34
CA THR A 939 4.74 -61.42 0.96
C THR A 939 3.51 -62.33 0.72
N ASN A 940 3.04 -62.31 -0.54
CA ASN A 940 2.32 -63.36 -1.31
C ASN A 940 0.93 -63.89 -0.86
N HIS A 941 -0.10 -63.70 -1.72
CA HIS A 941 -0.58 -64.79 -2.62
C HIS A 941 -1.63 -64.38 -3.70
N ASN A 942 -1.30 -64.69 -4.96
CA ASN A 942 -2.14 -65.22 -6.07
C ASN A 942 -3.61 -64.81 -6.32
N LEU A 943 -3.82 -64.14 -7.47
CA LEU A 943 -4.64 -64.58 -8.63
C LEU A 943 -6.04 -65.23 -8.42
N ASN A 944 -7.13 -64.57 -8.89
CA ASN A 944 -7.78 -64.91 -10.18
C ASN A 944 -9.04 -64.09 -10.56
N LYS A 945 -8.93 -63.29 -11.64
CA LYS A 945 -9.65 -63.39 -12.94
C LYS A 945 -11.09 -63.97 -13.02
N TYR A 946 -11.93 -63.33 -13.87
CA TYR A 946 -13.28 -63.71 -14.41
C TYR A 946 -14.52 -63.48 -13.50
N ARG A 947 -15.79 -63.38 -13.99
CA ARG A 947 -16.40 -62.74 -15.21
C ARG A 947 -17.95 -62.90 -15.24
N ARG A 948 -18.71 -61.78 -15.28
CA ARG A 948 -20.11 -61.60 -15.81
C ARG A 948 -21.32 -62.35 -15.19
N ASN A 949 -22.48 -61.65 -15.28
CA ASN A 949 -23.87 -62.16 -15.39
C ASN A 949 -24.46 -62.89 -14.15
N THR A 950 -25.79 -62.96 -13.87
CA THR A 950 -27.04 -62.39 -14.43
C THR A 950 -28.13 -62.45 -13.34
N THR A 951 -29.06 -61.51 -13.17
CA THR A 951 -30.45 -61.45 -13.73
C THR A 951 -31.13 -60.22 -13.08
N VAL A 952 -31.92 -59.35 -13.72
CA VAL A 952 -33.22 -59.50 -14.42
C VAL A 952 -34.42 -59.76 -13.48
N SER A 953 -34.99 -58.68 -12.92
CA SER A 953 -36.44 -58.41 -12.84
C SER A 953 -36.70 -57.02 -12.20
N GLY A 954 -37.75 -56.27 -12.55
CA GLY A 954 -38.64 -56.50 -13.70
C GLY A 954 -40.06 -55.92 -13.65
N THR A 955 -40.33 -54.75 -13.06
CA THR A 955 -41.69 -54.14 -13.08
C THR A 955 -41.65 -52.62 -13.27
N THR A 956 -42.46 -52.12 -14.20
CA THR A 956 -42.63 -50.69 -14.53
C THR A 956 -44.08 -50.26 -14.36
N VAL A 957 -44.33 -49.21 -13.59
CA VAL A 957 -45.55 -48.38 -13.65
C VAL A 957 -45.12 -46.93 -13.46
N SER A 958 -45.66 -46.02 -14.27
CA SER A 958 -45.52 -44.57 -14.12
C SER A 958 -46.62 -44.01 -13.21
N ASP A 959 -46.37 -42.92 -12.48
CA ASP A 959 -46.78 -41.57 -12.90
C ASP A 959 -46.72 -40.50 -11.80
N PHE A 960 -46.74 -39.22 -12.25
CA PHE A 960 -47.10 -37.99 -11.53
C PHE A 960 -46.77 -37.77 -10.03
N GLY A 961 -46.09 -36.65 -9.76
CA GLY A 961 -46.61 -35.70 -8.75
C GLY A 961 -45.65 -35.16 -7.68
N SER A 962 -45.68 -33.83 -7.50
CA SER A 962 -45.30 -33.04 -6.31
C SER A 962 -43.94 -33.28 -5.61
N LYS A 963 -43.16 -32.19 -5.50
CA LYS A 963 -42.02 -32.04 -4.58
C LYS A 963 -42.52 -31.90 -3.12
N ASN A 964 -41.76 -32.37 -2.13
CA ASN A 964 -41.39 -31.63 -0.90
C ASN A 964 -40.63 -32.49 0.15
N GLU A 965 -39.30 -32.47 0.11
CA GLU A 965 -38.38 -32.65 1.27
C GLU A 965 -37.17 -31.73 0.98
N THR A 966 -36.88 -30.67 1.73
CA THR A 966 -36.26 -30.55 3.08
C THR A 966 -34.78 -30.93 3.17
N LYS A 967 -33.95 -29.88 3.27
CA LYS A 967 -32.60 -29.80 3.89
C LYS A 967 -31.42 -30.60 3.30
N SER A 968 -30.53 -29.87 2.64
CA SER A 968 -29.08 -30.06 2.75
C SER A 968 -28.38 -28.71 2.56
N ASP A 969 -27.66 -28.22 3.56
CA ASP A 969 -27.07 -26.88 3.55
C ASP A 969 -25.75 -26.83 2.77
N THR A 970 -25.76 -26.18 1.59
CA THR A 970 -24.55 -25.77 0.85
C THR A 970 -24.75 -24.39 0.23
N VAL A 971 -24.65 -23.35 1.05
CA VAL A 971 -24.63 -21.96 0.56
C VAL A 971 -23.22 -21.60 0.11
N ILE A 972 -23.03 -21.44 -1.20
CA ILE A 972 -21.85 -20.77 -1.77
C ILE A 972 -22.14 -19.28 -1.74
N GLN A 973 -21.66 -18.57 -0.72
CA GLN A 973 -21.66 -17.10 -0.73
C GLN A 973 -20.49 -16.59 -1.57
N LEU A 974 -20.83 -15.90 -2.66
CA LEU A 974 -19.92 -15.04 -3.43
C LEU A 974 -20.10 -13.62 -2.92
N ASP A 975 -19.48 -13.30 -1.78
CA ASP A 975 -19.54 -11.95 -1.21
C ASP A 975 -18.61 -11.02 -2.00
N THR A 976 -19.21 -10.03 -2.66
CA THR A 976 -18.53 -9.04 -3.49
C THR A 976 -18.26 -7.75 -2.70
N ASP A 977 -17.12 -7.66 -2.03
CA ASP A 977 -16.69 -6.44 -1.34
C ASP A 977 -15.16 -6.20 -1.44
N ASP A 978 -14.66 -6.20 -2.68
CA ASP A 978 -13.23 -6.08 -3.00
C ASP A 978 -13.01 -4.88 -3.95
N LEU A 979 -12.83 -3.65 -3.38
CA LEU A 979 -12.09 -2.47 -3.94
C LEU A 979 -12.37 -1.15 -3.17
N LEU A 980 -11.52 -0.80 -2.18
CA LEU A 980 -11.52 0.49 -1.45
C LEU A 980 -10.20 1.29 -1.56
#